data_AF-R9L2Y4-F1
#
_entry.id   AF-R9L2Y4-F1
#
_cell.length_a   1.000
_cell.length_b   1.000
_cell.length_c   1.000
_cell.angle_alpha   90.00
_cell.angle_beta   90.00
_cell.angle_gamma   90.00
#
_symmetry.space_group_name_H-M   'P 1'
#
loop_
_entity.id
_entity.type
_entity.pdbx_description
1 polymer ?
#
loop_
_entity_poly.entity_id
_entity_poly.type
_entity_poly.pdbx_seq_one_letter_code
_entity_poly.pdbx_strand_id
1 'polypeptide(L)'
;MVRKDSVDGKPKSSPVERSLKIGKRYKKEYDRLLQSRAVKVWLKSRALMGKKYAVYDKQFPDLSQEDLKSLRTGAPTRKERALGAFDSNWRHLIADISDSNGSSYYEKAPFSAGIITDEYMYNYYKDALDFHYLNKDNYKEEIEEGDFRFVLFVSCWRGLGDGQDYNSPGKRKVIEEIFRFAKQKGIKTIFQSIEDPTSYDMFLDIAKEADYIFTSDRNMVERYKADTDNEDVHVADYGINPSFHNPIGLFSCKGKRLNYLDSSVLFSGSWYGTYPQRCKDTSMLFEGVLKEAFRNLIIVDRNSNLPANLKKDYEFPAVFEDCITDAIDHRDLQKVHRLFRYSICVNTVKDSESMCAMRVYELQALGSLMFSNYALAISSRFPSLFMILEGREVKNIVDGYTDRELVNMQIGGIRRMYSRCTVYDRLNEMFEYVGEAFRFEKRRVLIVCEGASLVELQKAFDEDNSVTVIDKKGGDSVASLAAEFDYLLYADEAFVRQERFLEDAVNAFKFTDVDYVSCTDEVTSRSYNYVSGTAERHNTLFALAKVDVDRLQDSGYLSQLGGFEIVCERWGRTTKADKTLAVIVPIHNNGRYLVDRCFQSLLRSSIFDDMMIYLVDDGSTDPGTLKTIKWLEDHYDNVKTYRFSDTGSGSASRPRNKGVELSVEPYVTYLDPDNEAINDGYAVLLDKLKGSEADFAVGTILKVAAPSYEPMVLTPSYREGLSSDPRNELIRTNFLGQSVQAAVLRREFLEASQIQNVERAVGQDTLFYYEMMLNARAFIFVNLPIHVYYAERAGSAVNDIHKPFFDKSLLLEKEQVKRLREKGVLDIYKKNRLQGFVDGWYREKLKLVADEDERLACDRVIEEIVLLYN
;
A
#
# COMPACT_ATOMS: atom_id res chain seq x y z
N MET A 1 -6.48 -27.15 76.81
CA MET A 1 -5.06 -26.78 76.96
C MET A 1 -4.48 -26.61 75.56
N VAL A 2 -4.27 -25.37 75.07
CA VAL A 2 -2.96 -24.65 75.00
C VAL A 2 -2.05 -25.31 73.95
N ARG A 3 -1.54 -24.71 72.85
CA ARG A 3 -1.28 -23.34 72.31
C ARG A 3 -1.11 -23.46 70.77
N LYS A 4 -1.51 -22.47 69.93
CA LYS A 4 -0.67 -21.43 69.25
C LYS A 4 0.74 -21.91 68.84
N ASP A 5 1.13 -21.84 67.56
CA ASP A 5 1.56 -20.59 66.93
C ASP A 5 1.28 -20.44 65.42
N SER A 6 0.98 -19.19 65.07
CA SER A 6 0.94 -18.58 63.75
C SER A 6 2.33 -18.33 63.18
N VAL A 7 2.55 -18.60 61.89
CA VAL A 7 3.58 -17.90 61.09
C VAL A 7 3.00 -17.51 59.74
N ASP A 8 3.10 -16.21 59.46
CA ASP A 8 2.67 -15.49 58.27
C ASP A 8 3.17 -16.10 56.95
N GLY A 9 2.26 -16.66 56.16
CA GLY A 9 2.49 -16.96 54.75
C GLY A 9 2.31 -15.72 53.88
N LYS A 10 3.33 -14.86 53.77
CA LYS A 10 3.36 -13.88 52.67
C LYS A 10 3.33 -14.63 51.33
N PRO A 11 2.50 -14.22 50.35
CA PRO A 11 2.48 -14.87 49.05
C PRO A 11 3.88 -14.84 48.43
N LYS A 12 4.38 -16.01 48.00
CA LYS A 12 5.65 -16.10 47.29
C LYS A 12 5.50 -15.32 45.99
N SER A 13 6.23 -14.21 45.86
CA SER A 13 6.34 -13.45 44.61
C SER A 13 6.46 -14.36 43.40
N SER A 14 5.66 -14.10 42.36
CA SER A 14 5.67 -14.89 41.13
C SER A 14 7.07 -14.86 40.49
N PRO A 15 7.47 -15.89 39.70
CA PRO A 15 8.73 -15.87 38.96
C PRO A 15 8.92 -14.58 38.14
N VAL A 16 7.81 -14.03 37.62
CA VAL A 16 7.77 -12.78 36.85
C VAL A 16 7.96 -11.54 37.74
N GLU A 17 7.36 -11.48 38.93
CA GLU A 17 7.61 -10.41 39.89
C GLU A 17 9.07 -10.41 40.38
N ARG A 18 9.66 -11.60 40.57
CA ARG A 18 11.09 -11.71 40.85
C ARG A 18 11.90 -11.18 39.67
N SER A 19 11.61 -11.58 38.45
CA SER A 19 12.31 -11.08 37.25
C SER A 19 12.18 -9.57 37.06
N LEU A 20 11.01 -8.97 37.31
CA LEU A 20 10.81 -7.51 37.25
C LEU A 20 11.53 -6.77 38.37
N LYS A 21 11.52 -7.32 39.59
CA LYS A 21 12.22 -6.73 40.74
C LYS A 21 13.74 -6.85 40.56
N ILE A 22 14.20 -7.97 40.02
CA ILE A 22 15.58 -8.24 39.62
C ILE A 22 15.97 -7.28 38.48
N GLY A 23 15.15 -7.12 37.45
CA GLY A 23 15.38 -6.20 36.32
C GLY A 23 15.46 -4.74 36.75
N LYS A 24 14.52 -4.26 37.59
CA LYS A 24 14.57 -2.91 38.17
C LYS A 24 15.78 -2.72 39.09
N ARG A 25 16.15 -3.75 39.86
CA ARG A 25 17.34 -3.74 40.70
C ARG A 25 18.61 -3.67 39.85
N TYR A 26 18.72 -4.47 38.79
CA TYR A 26 19.86 -4.46 37.88
C TYR A 26 19.95 -3.14 37.11
N LYS A 27 18.83 -2.56 36.65
CA LYS A 27 18.83 -1.21 36.04
C LYS A 27 19.39 -0.17 37.03
N LYS A 28 18.90 -0.17 38.27
CA LYS A 28 19.38 0.75 39.30
C LYS A 28 20.85 0.52 39.71
N GLU A 29 21.28 -0.73 39.79
CA GLU A 29 22.70 -1.08 40.05
C GLU A 29 23.59 -0.72 38.86
N TYR A 30 23.12 -0.92 37.63
CA TYR A 30 23.80 -0.54 36.40
C TYR A 30 23.99 0.98 36.31
N ASP A 31 22.91 1.75 36.52
CA ASP A 31 22.95 3.21 36.57
C ASP A 31 23.91 3.70 37.66
N ARG A 32 23.88 3.08 38.85
CA ARG A 32 24.81 3.39 39.95
C ARG A 32 26.26 3.07 39.60
N LEU A 33 26.53 1.96 38.92
CA LEU A 33 27.86 1.56 38.47
C LEU A 33 28.40 2.55 37.43
N LEU A 34 27.59 2.94 36.44
CA LEU A 34 27.92 3.98 35.46
C LEU A 34 28.24 5.32 36.11
N GLN A 35 27.60 5.64 37.23
CA GLN A 35 27.86 6.87 37.98
C GLN A 35 29.08 6.80 38.91
N SER A 36 29.61 5.59 39.17
CA SER A 36 30.74 5.39 40.09
C SER A 36 32.05 5.96 39.52
N ARG A 37 32.87 6.53 40.41
CA ARG A 37 34.14 7.18 40.04
C ARG A 37 35.11 6.18 39.38
N ALA A 38 35.18 4.95 39.87
CA ALA A 38 36.05 3.90 39.32
C ALA A 38 35.65 3.50 37.89
N VAL A 39 34.36 3.30 37.62
CA VAL A 39 33.86 2.97 36.28
C VAL A 39 34.01 4.17 35.33
N LYS A 40 33.73 5.40 35.79
CA LYS A 40 33.97 6.61 34.98
C LYS A 40 35.44 6.78 34.60
N VAL A 41 36.36 6.52 35.53
CA VAL A 41 37.81 6.55 35.25
C VAL A 41 38.18 5.43 34.28
N TRP A 42 37.67 4.22 34.49
CA TRP A 42 37.92 3.09 33.59
C TRP A 42 37.39 3.33 32.16
N LEU A 43 36.17 3.87 32.02
CA LEU A 43 35.57 4.26 30.75
C LEU A 43 36.37 5.38 30.07
N LYS A 44 36.86 6.38 30.82
CA LYS A 44 37.76 7.43 30.29
C LYS A 44 39.09 6.86 29.83
N SER A 45 39.72 5.96 30.59
CA SER A 45 40.97 5.30 30.20
C SER A 45 40.79 4.43 28.96
N ARG A 46 39.66 3.72 28.84
CA ARG A 46 39.32 2.97 27.62
C ARG A 46 39.09 3.86 26.40
N ALA A 47 38.42 5.00 26.59
CA ALA A 47 38.21 5.98 25.54
C ALA A 47 39.55 6.58 25.04
N LEU A 48 40.49 6.84 25.95
CA LEU A 48 41.87 7.28 25.62
C LEU A 48 42.65 6.23 24.83
N MET A 49 42.39 4.95 25.06
CA MET A 49 42.97 3.83 24.29
C MET A 49 42.19 3.49 23.01
N GLY A 50 41.25 4.33 22.57
CA GLY A 50 40.45 4.12 21.36
C GLY A 50 39.40 3.00 21.44
N LYS A 51 39.17 2.40 22.61
CA LYS A 51 38.25 1.27 22.83
C LYS A 51 36.97 1.70 23.54
N LYS A 52 36.15 2.54 22.88
CA LYS A 52 34.87 3.04 23.43
C LYS A 52 33.94 1.89 23.83
N TYR A 53 33.30 2.01 24.99
CA TYR A 53 32.33 1.04 25.49
C TYR A 53 30.93 1.52 25.15
N ALA A 54 30.13 0.70 24.45
CA ALA A 54 28.73 1.01 24.17
C ALA A 54 27.89 0.80 25.44
N VAL A 55 27.08 1.79 25.80
CA VAL A 55 26.10 1.64 26.88
C VAL A 55 24.97 0.75 26.38
N TYR A 56 24.61 -0.27 27.16
CA TYR A 56 23.54 -1.20 26.82
C TYR A 56 22.21 -0.53 27.16
N ASP A 57 21.59 0.16 26.20
CA ASP A 57 20.28 0.78 26.37
C ASP A 57 19.18 -0.17 25.85
N LYS A 58 18.86 -1.21 26.63
CA LYS A 58 17.60 -1.90 26.43
C LYS A 58 16.52 -1.04 27.10
N GLN A 59 15.74 -0.33 26.30
CA GLN A 59 14.40 0.09 26.69
C GLN A 59 13.65 -1.18 27.11
N PHE A 60 13.17 -1.23 28.36
CA PHE A 60 12.16 -2.22 28.72
C PHE A 60 10.96 -1.92 27.83
N PRO A 61 10.31 -2.93 27.20
CA PRO A 61 9.13 -2.66 26.40
C PRO A 61 8.15 -1.85 27.25
N ASP A 62 7.66 -0.74 26.71
CA ASP A 62 6.58 0.01 27.34
C ASP A 62 5.37 -0.91 27.36
N LEU A 63 5.11 -1.49 28.53
CA LEU A 63 3.93 -2.31 28.76
C LEU A 63 2.77 -1.36 29.01
N SER A 64 1.63 -1.64 28.39
CA SER A 64 0.41 -0.88 28.67
C SER A 64 0.13 -0.90 30.19
N GLN A 65 -0.52 0.15 30.71
CA GLN A 65 -0.90 0.19 32.14
C GLN A 65 -1.74 -1.03 32.54
N GLU A 66 -2.51 -1.56 31.60
CA GLU A 66 -3.32 -2.76 31.76
C GLU A 66 -2.48 -4.03 31.83
N ASP A 67 -1.50 -4.21 30.95
CA ASP A 67 -0.58 -5.36 31.00
C ASP A 67 0.28 -5.33 32.28
N LEU A 68 0.72 -4.14 32.70
CA LEU A 68 1.40 -3.96 33.99
C LEU A 68 0.52 -4.33 35.18
N LYS A 69 -0.80 -4.14 35.09
CA LYS A 69 -1.78 -4.55 36.12
C LYS A 69 -2.02 -6.05 36.07
N SER A 70 -2.19 -6.64 34.89
CA SER A 70 -2.32 -8.10 34.69
C SER A 70 -1.11 -8.84 35.28
N LEU A 71 0.11 -8.39 34.96
CA LEU A 71 1.34 -8.98 35.49
C LEU A 71 1.46 -8.92 37.02
N ARG A 72 0.87 -7.91 37.67
CA ARG A 72 0.84 -7.78 39.15
C ARG A 72 -0.24 -8.63 39.80
N THR A 73 -1.32 -8.91 39.09
CA THR A 73 -2.53 -9.55 39.64
C THR A 73 -2.70 -11.00 39.24
N GLY A 74 -1.95 -11.47 38.23
CA GLY A 74 -2.13 -12.79 37.62
C GLY A 74 -3.38 -12.89 36.75
N ALA A 75 -4.06 -11.76 36.47
CA ALA A 75 -5.16 -11.72 35.53
C ALA A 75 -4.63 -11.89 34.09
N PRO A 76 -5.45 -12.42 33.15
CA PRO A 76 -5.06 -12.51 31.74
C PRO A 76 -4.56 -11.15 31.22
N THR A 77 -3.59 -11.15 30.32
CA THR A 77 -3.11 -9.98 29.59
C THR A 77 -4.19 -9.44 28.66
N ARG A 78 -3.97 -8.24 28.09
CA ARG A 78 -4.87 -7.69 27.07
C ARG A 78 -5.03 -8.65 25.88
N LYS A 79 -3.92 -9.27 25.47
CA LYS A 79 -3.84 -10.20 24.33
C LYS A 79 -4.64 -11.48 24.59
N GLU A 80 -4.42 -12.12 25.73
CA GLU A 80 -5.14 -13.34 26.12
C GLU A 80 -6.66 -13.10 26.23
N ARG A 81 -7.10 -11.94 26.73
CA ARG A 81 -8.52 -11.58 26.73
C ARG A 81 -9.09 -11.43 25.32
N ALA A 82 -8.37 -10.73 24.44
CA ALA A 82 -8.82 -10.51 23.06
C ALA A 82 -8.90 -11.83 22.28
N LEU A 83 -7.88 -12.68 22.40
CA LEU A 83 -7.84 -14.00 21.78
C LEU A 83 -8.95 -14.90 22.31
N GLY A 84 -9.10 -15.01 23.64
CA GLY A 84 -10.16 -15.82 24.25
C GLY A 84 -11.57 -15.33 23.88
N ALA A 85 -11.75 -14.01 23.75
CA ALA A 85 -13.00 -13.44 23.24
C ALA A 85 -13.22 -13.77 21.76
N PHE A 86 -12.18 -13.73 20.93
CA PHE A 86 -12.27 -14.12 19.53
C PHE A 86 -12.65 -15.60 19.38
N ASP A 87 -11.91 -16.50 20.01
CA ASP A 87 -12.12 -17.96 19.93
C ASP A 87 -13.53 -18.38 20.38
N SER A 88 -14.06 -17.68 21.38
CA SER A 88 -15.40 -17.97 21.93
C SER A 88 -16.54 -17.46 21.05
N ASN A 89 -16.30 -16.49 20.15
CA ASN A 89 -17.38 -15.74 19.50
C ASN A 89 -17.34 -15.72 17.97
N TRP A 90 -16.18 -15.89 17.32
CA TRP A 90 -16.06 -15.60 15.88
C TRP A 90 -17.06 -16.38 15.02
N ARG A 91 -17.35 -17.64 15.35
CA ARG A 91 -18.35 -18.48 14.67
C ARG A 91 -19.76 -17.87 14.73
N HIS A 92 -20.14 -17.34 15.89
CA HIS A 92 -21.42 -16.65 16.06
C HIS A 92 -21.46 -15.33 15.29
N LEU A 93 -20.33 -14.64 15.18
CA LEU A 93 -20.25 -13.36 14.46
C LEU A 93 -20.36 -13.54 12.95
N ILE A 94 -19.70 -14.55 12.39
CA ILE A 94 -19.76 -14.80 10.94
C ILE A 94 -21.06 -15.48 10.51
N ALA A 95 -21.83 -16.07 11.43
CA ALA A 95 -23.13 -16.66 11.13
C ALA A 95 -24.15 -15.62 10.63
N ASP A 96 -24.00 -14.37 11.05
CA ASP A 96 -24.83 -13.23 10.60
C ASP A 96 -24.37 -12.66 9.24
N ILE A 97 -23.25 -13.15 8.69
CA ILE A 97 -22.70 -12.70 7.41
C ILE A 97 -23.17 -13.66 6.31
N SER A 98 -24.08 -13.17 5.47
CA SER A 98 -24.58 -13.89 4.30
C SER A 98 -23.47 -14.17 3.29
N ASP A 99 -23.61 -15.27 2.55
CA ASP A 99 -22.82 -15.52 1.36
C ASP A 99 -23.36 -14.70 0.17
N SER A 100 -22.58 -14.62 -0.91
CA SER A 100 -23.09 -14.10 -2.19
C SER A 100 -24.23 -14.99 -2.68
N ASN A 101 -25.30 -14.37 -3.18
CA ASN A 101 -26.43 -15.04 -3.80
C ASN A 101 -26.25 -15.23 -5.32
N GLY A 102 -25.09 -14.84 -5.86
CA GLY A 102 -24.77 -14.93 -7.28
C GLY A 102 -24.26 -13.60 -7.85
N SER A 103 -24.29 -13.48 -9.17
CA SER A 103 -24.02 -12.24 -9.89
C SER A 103 -25.10 -12.01 -10.94
N SER A 104 -25.58 -10.77 -11.02
CA SER A 104 -26.42 -10.29 -12.12
C SER A 104 -25.62 -9.58 -13.22
N TYR A 105 -24.29 -9.57 -13.10
CA TYR A 105 -23.37 -8.96 -14.04
C TYR A 105 -22.68 -10.02 -14.90
N TYR A 106 -22.14 -11.07 -14.28
CA TYR A 106 -21.37 -12.11 -14.96
C TYR A 106 -22.20 -13.34 -15.28
N GLU A 107 -21.94 -13.90 -16.46
CA GLU A 107 -22.38 -15.23 -16.88
C GLU A 107 -21.14 -16.09 -17.13
N LYS A 108 -21.26 -17.42 -17.02
CA LYS A 108 -20.17 -18.33 -17.36
C LYS A 108 -19.87 -18.27 -18.86
N ALA A 109 -18.60 -18.43 -19.21
CA ALA A 109 -18.22 -18.64 -20.59
C ALA A 109 -18.88 -19.91 -21.17
N PRO A 110 -19.27 -19.90 -22.47
CA PRO A 110 -20.15 -20.92 -23.07
C PRO A 110 -19.40 -22.19 -23.51
N PHE A 111 -18.27 -22.50 -22.89
CA PHE A 111 -17.42 -23.66 -23.21
C PHE A 111 -16.77 -24.20 -21.94
N SER A 112 -16.17 -25.39 -22.02
CA SER A 112 -15.50 -26.03 -20.89
C SER A 112 -13.98 -26.10 -21.07
N ALA A 113 -13.27 -26.36 -19.97
CA ALA A 113 -11.83 -26.59 -19.96
C ALA A 113 -11.43 -27.63 -18.91
N GLY A 114 -10.33 -28.33 -19.16
CA GLY A 114 -9.70 -29.17 -18.15
C GLY A 114 -8.88 -28.32 -17.17
N ILE A 115 -8.88 -28.66 -15.88
CA ILE A 115 -8.06 -27.98 -14.88
C ILE A 115 -7.35 -28.95 -13.93
N ILE A 116 -6.14 -28.60 -13.53
CA ILE A 116 -5.39 -29.28 -12.48
C ILE A 116 -4.80 -28.21 -11.54
N THR A 117 -5.23 -28.24 -10.28
CA THR A 117 -4.87 -27.23 -9.27
C THR A 117 -5.28 -27.67 -7.85
N ASP A 118 -5.01 -26.85 -6.83
CA ASP A 118 -5.58 -27.02 -5.48
C ASP A 118 -7.00 -26.44 -5.33
N GLU A 119 -7.60 -26.65 -4.16
CA GLU A 119 -8.93 -26.12 -3.81
C GLU A 119 -9.04 -24.59 -3.87
N TYR A 120 -7.96 -23.86 -3.57
CA TYR A 120 -8.00 -22.39 -3.52
C TYR A 120 -8.14 -21.83 -4.93
N MET A 121 -7.28 -22.29 -5.84
CA MET A 121 -7.28 -21.85 -7.23
C MET A 121 -8.42 -22.48 -8.05
N TYR A 122 -8.92 -23.66 -7.68
CA TYR A 122 -10.17 -24.17 -8.26
C TYR A 122 -11.35 -23.25 -7.89
N ASN A 123 -11.47 -22.88 -6.61
CA ASN A 123 -12.50 -21.95 -6.15
C ASN A 123 -12.34 -20.54 -6.76
N TYR A 124 -11.12 -20.14 -7.13
CA TYR A 124 -10.89 -18.90 -7.86
C TYR A 124 -11.53 -18.90 -9.26
N TYR A 125 -11.45 -20.02 -9.99
CA TYR A 125 -11.85 -20.10 -11.40
C TYR A 125 -13.26 -20.64 -11.66
N LYS A 126 -13.78 -21.54 -10.81
CA LYS A 126 -14.98 -22.37 -11.07
C LYS A 126 -16.27 -21.63 -11.41
N ASP A 127 -16.37 -20.34 -11.06
CA ASP A 127 -17.59 -19.56 -11.28
C ASP A 127 -17.58 -18.82 -12.63
N ALA A 128 -16.42 -18.71 -13.29
CA ALA A 128 -16.29 -18.01 -14.57
C ALA A 128 -16.36 -18.94 -15.81
N LEU A 129 -15.98 -20.21 -15.65
CA LEU A 129 -15.97 -21.21 -16.72
C LEU A 129 -16.44 -22.56 -16.16
N ASP A 130 -16.87 -23.46 -17.05
CA ASP A 130 -17.11 -24.85 -16.66
C ASP A 130 -15.80 -25.65 -16.68
N PHE A 131 -15.27 -25.96 -15.50
CA PHE A 131 -13.98 -26.62 -15.35
C PHE A 131 -14.14 -28.08 -14.94
N HIS A 132 -13.51 -28.99 -15.68
CA HIS A 132 -13.43 -30.41 -15.38
C HIS A 132 -12.08 -30.71 -14.74
N TYR A 133 -12.08 -31.23 -13.51
CA TYR A 133 -10.83 -31.54 -12.82
C TYR A 133 -10.18 -32.80 -13.39
N LEU A 134 -8.92 -32.69 -13.82
CA LEU A 134 -8.15 -33.79 -14.39
C LEU A 134 -7.17 -34.38 -13.36
N ASN A 135 -7.07 -35.70 -13.34
CA ASN A 135 -6.12 -36.45 -12.53
C ASN A 135 -5.60 -37.67 -13.31
N LYS A 136 -4.68 -38.43 -12.70
CA LYS A 136 -4.05 -39.59 -13.34
C LYS A 136 -5.03 -40.67 -13.82
N ASP A 137 -6.19 -40.78 -13.18
CA ASP A 137 -7.14 -41.89 -13.34
C ASP A 137 -8.24 -41.53 -14.35
N ASN A 138 -8.61 -40.24 -14.50
CA ASN A 138 -9.73 -39.81 -15.37
C ASN A 138 -9.32 -39.05 -16.64
N TYR A 139 -8.09 -38.52 -16.74
CA TYR A 139 -7.79 -37.51 -17.77
C TYR A 139 -8.02 -37.97 -19.22
N LYS A 140 -7.84 -39.26 -19.51
CA LYS A 140 -8.03 -39.77 -20.88
C LYS A 140 -9.49 -39.74 -21.30
N GLU A 141 -10.37 -40.21 -20.42
CA GLU A 141 -11.82 -40.23 -20.65
C GLU A 141 -12.37 -38.81 -20.72
N GLU A 142 -12.03 -37.96 -19.74
CA GLU A 142 -12.47 -36.55 -19.72
C GLU A 142 -12.02 -35.77 -20.96
N ILE A 143 -10.79 -35.98 -21.44
CA ILE A 143 -10.28 -35.28 -22.63
C ILE A 143 -10.88 -35.84 -23.93
N GLU A 144 -11.21 -37.13 -23.99
CA GLU A 144 -11.80 -37.74 -25.20
C GLU A 144 -13.30 -37.45 -25.33
N GLU A 145 -14.01 -37.39 -24.20
CA GLU A 145 -15.46 -37.14 -24.16
C GLU A 145 -15.77 -35.64 -24.02
N GLY A 146 -14.88 -34.86 -23.40
CA GLY A 146 -15.04 -33.43 -23.19
C GLY A 146 -14.69 -32.58 -24.40
N ASP A 147 -15.52 -31.56 -24.67
CA ASP A 147 -15.22 -30.51 -25.67
C ASP A 147 -14.40 -29.38 -25.03
N PHE A 148 -13.18 -29.71 -24.60
CA PHE A 148 -12.33 -28.75 -23.88
C PHE A 148 -11.65 -27.77 -24.82
N ARG A 149 -11.76 -26.48 -24.50
CA ARG A 149 -11.07 -25.43 -25.25
C ARG A 149 -9.57 -25.41 -24.96
N PHE A 150 -9.20 -25.72 -23.73
CA PHE A 150 -7.81 -25.86 -23.26
C PHE A 150 -7.75 -26.72 -22.01
N VAL A 151 -6.53 -27.14 -21.65
CA VAL A 151 -6.20 -27.73 -20.35
C VAL A 151 -5.29 -26.77 -19.59
N LEU A 152 -5.70 -26.38 -18.38
CA LEU A 152 -4.98 -25.46 -17.50
C LEU A 152 -4.36 -26.19 -16.32
N PHE A 153 -3.05 -26.09 -16.16
CA PHE A 153 -2.39 -26.39 -14.89
C PHE A 153 -2.05 -25.09 -14.17
N VAL A 154 -2.51 -24.95 -12.93
CA VAL A 154 -2.10 -23.86 -12.03
C VAL A 154 -1.18 -24.45 -10.97
N SER A 155 -0.02 -23.85 -10.76
CA SER A 155 0.99 -24.35 -9.81
C SER A 155 0.37 -24.55 -8.43
N CYS A 156 0.42 -25.79 -7.93
CA CYS A 156 -0.12 -26.15 -6.63
C CYS A 156 0.74 -27.24 -5.98
N TRP A 157 0.70 -27.32 -4.65
CA TRP A 157 1.48 -28.34 -3.92
C TRP A 157 0.70 -29.65 -3.76
N ARG A 158 -0.63 -29.57 -3.65
CA ARG A 158 -1.53 -30.72 -3.50
C ARG A 158 -2.74 -30.58 -4.40
N GLY A 159 -3.04 -31.61 -5.19
CA GLY A 159 -4.22 -31.68 -6.04
C GLY A 159 -5.54 -31.69 -5.26
N LEU A 160 -6.60 -31.23 -5.92
CA LEU A 160 -7.96 -31.27 -5.43
C LEU A 160 -8.46 -32.72 -5.28
N GLY A 161 -8.93 -33.08 -4.09
CA GLY A 161 -9.65 -34.34 -3.82
C GLY A 161 -8.79 -35.61 -3.77
N ASP A 162 -7.77 -35.74 -4.63
CA ASP A 162 -6.87 -36.90 -4.68
C ASP A 162 -5.72 -36.83 -3.65
N GLY A 163 -5.45 -35.63 -3.12
CA GLY A 163 -4.33 -35.37 -2.21
C GLY A 163 -2.97 -35.66 -2.84
N GLN A 164 -2.88 -35.72 -4.17
CA GLN A 164 -1.64 -35.98 -4.87
C GLN A 164 -0.66 -34.84 -4.59
N ASP A 165 0.45 -35.21 -3.96
CA ASP A 165 1.53 -34.30 -3.61
C ASP A 165 2.38 -34.01 -4.85
N TYR A 166 2.22 -32.82 -5.42
CA TYR A 166 2.99 -32.35 -6.57
C TYR A 166 4.31 -31.68 -6.16
N ASN A 167 4.58 -31.51 -4.86
CA ASN A 167 5.83 -30.93 -4.36
C ASN A 167 7.02 -31.91 -4.48
N SER A 168 6.75 -33.22 -4.39
CA SER A 168 7.80 -34.25 -4.43
C SER A 168 8.34 -34.55 -5.85
N PRO A 169 9.66 -34.76 -6.02
CA PRO A 169 10.26 -35.16 -7.30
C PRO A 169 9.61 -36.41 -7.92
N GLY A 170 9.37 -36.39 -9.23
CA GLY A 170 8.80 -37.51 -9.98
C GLY A 170 7.28 -37.65 -9.91
N LYS A 171 6.59 -36.96 -8.97
CA LYS A 171 5.12 -36.99 -8.87
C LYS A 171 4.40 -36.03 -9.81
N ARG A 172 5.16 -35.15 -10.49
CA ARG A 172 4.67 -34.19 -11.50
C ARG A 172 4.56 -34.76 -12.91
N LYS A 173 5.14 -35.95 -13.16
CA LYS A 173 5.14 -36.62 -14.47
C LYS A 173 3.74 -36.85 -15.04
N VAL A 174 2.75 -37.09 -14.18
CA VAL A 174 1.37 -37.22 -14.62
C VAL A 174 0.89 -35.96 -15.35
N ILE A 175 1.30 -34.77 -14.92
CA ILE A 175 0.88 -33.51 -15.54
C ILE A 175 1.47 -33.39 -16.94
N GLU A 176 2.75 -33.75 -17.11
CA GLU A 176 3.39 -33.84 -18.42
C GLU A 176 2.65 -34.82 -19.34
N GLU A 177 2.24 -35.98 -18.83
CA GLU A 177 1.46 -36.98 -19.58
C GLU A 177 0.09 -36.43 -20.01
N ILE A 178 -0.61 -35.73 -19.12
CA ILE A 178 -1.90 -35.09 -19.42
C ILE A 178 -1.72 -34.05 -20.52
N PHE A 179 -0.70 -33.18 -20.42
CA PHE A 179 -0.43 -32.14 -21.41
C PHE A 179 -0.10 -32.75 -22.78
N ARG A 180 0.78 -33.76 -22.83
CA ARG A 180 1.11 -34.45 -24.08
C ARG A 180 -0.13 -35.12 -24.71
N PHE A 181 -1.01 -35.70 -23.90
CA PHE A 181 -2.26 -36.30 -24.40
C PHE A 181 -3.25 -35.25 -24.92
N ALA A 182 -3.43 -34.13 -24.21
CA ALA A 182 -4.26 -33.01 -24.68
C ALA A 182 -3.77 -32.46 -26.03
N LYS A 183 -2.46 -32.28 -26.19
CA LYS A 183 -1.85 -31.85 -27.46
C LYS A 183 -2.08 -32.84 -28.59
N GLN A 184 -2.01 -34.15 -28.33
CA GLN A 184 -2.33 -35.18 -29.34
C GLN A 184 -3.78 -35.10 -29.85
N LYS A 185 -4.69 -34.54 -29.04
CA LYS A 185 -6.09 -34.29 -29.40
C LYS A 185 -6.32 -32.89 -29.97
N GLY A 186 -5.27 -32.07 -30.11
CA GLY A 186 -5.35 -30.70 -30.64
C GLY A 186 -5.88 -29.68 -29.62
N ILE A 187 -5.86 -30.00 -28.33
CA ILE A 187 -6.29 -29.11 -27.25
C ILE A 187 -5.07 -28.34 -26.73
N LYS A 188 -5.21 -27.01 -26.61
CA LYS A 188 -4.16 -26.12 -26.12
C LYS A 188 -3.83 -26.41 -24.65
N THR A 189 -2.56 -26.36 -24.26
CA THR A 189 -2.14 -26.52 -22.86
C THR A 189 -1.59 -25.22 -22.28
N ILE A 190 -2.04 -24.88 -21.08
CA ILE A 190 -1.69 -23.65 -20.38
C ILE A 190 -1.05 -23.99 -19.04
N PHE A 191 0.15 -23.48 -18.80
CA PHE A 191 0.79 -23.50 -17.49
C PHE A 191 0.69 -22.12 -16.84
N GLN A 192 0.20 -22.05 -15.60
CA GLN A 192 0.17 -20.82 -14.81
C GLN A 192 0.92 -21.03 -13.48
N SER A 193 1.99 -20.27 -13.25
CA SER A 193 2.63 -20.18 -11.94
C SER A 193 2.04 -19.02 -11.12
N ILE A 194 1.76 -19.29 -9.84
CA ILE A 194 1.25 -18.31 -8.87
C ILE A 194 2.26 -18.01 -7.74
N GLU A 195 3.45 -18.61 -7.75
CA GLU A 195 4.46 -18.47 -6.69
C GLU A 195 5.86 -18.15 -7.23
N ASP A 196 5.99 -17.78 -8.52
CA ASP A 196 7.27 -17.38 -9.08
C ASP A 196 7.83 -16.13 -8.39
N PRO A 197 9.16 -16.01 -8.23
CA PRO A 197 10.20 -16.92 -8.72
C PRO A 197 10.48 -18.11 -7.78
N THR A 198 9.82 -18.17 -6.62
CA THR A 198 10.12 -19.13 -5.54
C THR A 198 9.93 -20.59 -5.97
N SER A 199 8.91 -20.83 -6.81
CA SER A 199 8.54 -22.18 -7.25
C SER A 199 8.97 -22.50 -8.69
N TYR A 200 9.74 -21.62 -9.34
CA TYR A 200 10.15 -21.76 -10.75
C TYR A 200 10.80 -23.12 -11.06
N ASP A 201 11.91 -23.43 -10.38
CA ASP A 201 12.68 -24.65 -10.64
C ASP A 201 11.86 -25.93 -10.36
N MET A 202 10.85 -25.83 -9.49
CA MET A 202 9.98 -26.95 -9.14
C MET A 202 9.07 -27.36 -10.30
N PHE A 203 8.55 -26.37 -11.03
CA PHE A 203 7.51 -26.56 -12.05
C PHE A 203 7.99 -26.40 -13.49
N LEU A 204 9.26 -26.07 -13.71
CA LEU A 204 9.85 -25.86 -15.05
C LEU A 204 9.61 -27.03 -16.01
N ASP A 205 9.68 -28.28 -15.54
CA ASP A 205 9.45 -29.45 -16.40
C ASP A 205 8.00 -29.53 -16.93
N ILE A 206 7.02 -29.03 -16.17
CA ILE A 206 5.63 -28.91 -16.64
C ILE A 206 5.52 -27.75 -17.64
N ALA A 207 6.16 -26.61 -17.33
CA ALA A 207 6.13 -25.44 -18.19
C ALA A 207 6.69 -25.74 -19.60
N LYS A 208 7.74 -26.56 -19.70
CA LYS A 208 8.30 -27.04 -20.99
C LYS A 208 7.31 -27.81 -21.87
N GLU A 209 6.30 -28.42 -21.26
CA GLU A 209 5.26 -29.17 -21.99
C GLU A 209 4.04 -28.28 -22.30
N ALA A 210 3.99 -27.02 -21.86
CA ALA A 210 2.88 -26.12 -22.11
C ALA A 210 2.96 -25.47 -23.51
N ASP A 211 1.82 -25.11 -24.11
CA ASP A 211 1.81 -24.22 -25.29
C ASP A 211 1.93 -22.76 -24.86
N TYR A 212 1.26 -22.39 -23.76
CA TYR A 212 1.29 -21.03 -23.21
C TYR A 212 1.73 -21.05 -21.74
N ILE A 213 2.61 -20.12 -21.36
CA ILE A 213 3.18 -20.01 -20.02
C ILE A 213 2.78 -18.66 -19.43
N PHE A 214 2.16 -18.70 -18.25
CA PHE A 214 1.80 -17.51 -17.48
C PHE A 214 2.57 -17.52 -16.16
N THR A 215 3.37 -16.49 -15.91
CA THR A 215 4.13 -16.33 -14.67
C THR A 215 3.57 -15.18 -13.82
N SER A 216 3.59 -15.33 -12.49
CA SER A 216 3.25 -14.25 -11.55
C SER A 216 4.32 -13.16 -11.47
N ASP A 217 5.56 -13.45 -11.91
CA ASP A 217 6.69 -12.52 -11.86
C ASP A 217 7.19 -12.14 -13.26
N ARG A 218 7.05 -10.86 -13.62
CA ARG A 218 7.56 -10.27 -14.87
C ARG A 218 9.04 -10.56 -15.10
N ASN A 219 9.84 -10.62 -14.03
CA ASN A 219 11.27 -10.89 -14.12
C ASN A 219 11.58 -12.30 -14.64
N MET A 220 10.59 -13.20 -14.66
CA MET A 220 10.75 -14.58 -15.08
C MET A 220 10.39 -14.82 -16.55
N VAL A 221 9.79 -13.84 -17.25
CA VAL A 221 9.35 -14.00 -18.65
C VAL A 221 10.52 -14.42 -19.55
N GLU A 222 11.59 -13.63 -19.60
CA GLU A 222 12.75 -13.93 -20.46
C GLU A 222 13.45 -15.23 -20.06
N ARG A 223 13.40 -15.60 -18.78
CA ARG A 223 13.99 -16.85 -18.28
C ARG A 223 13.19 -18.07 -18.73
N TYR A 224 11.86 -18.04 -18.63
CA TYR A 224 11.02 -19.11 -19.18
C TYR A 224 11.21 -19.25 -20.67
N LYS A 225 11.26 -18.14 -21.43
CA LYS A 225 11.50 -18.17 -22.88
C LYS A 225 12.78 -18.93 -23.21
N ALA A 226 13.88 -18.57 -22.53
CA ALA A 226 15.18 -19.22 -22.73
C ALA A 226 15.19 -20.70 -22.31
N ASP A 227 14.59 -21.05 -21.17
CA ASP A 227 14.66 -22.41 -20.60
C ASP A 227 13.63 -23.38 -21.23
N THR A 228 12.61 -22.87 -21.92
CA THR A 228 11.55 -23.67 -22.55
C THR A 228 11.53 -23.63 -24.08
N ASP A 229 12.28 -22.70 -24.72
CA ASP A 229 12.22 -22.43 -26.16
C ASP A 229 10.78 -22.07 -26.62
N ASN A 230 10.03 -21.37 -25.75
CA ASN A 230 8.65 -20.95 -25.98
C ASN A 230 8.57 -19.42 -25.94
N GLU A 231 8.03 -18.79 -26.99
CA GLU A 231 7.85 -17.33 -27.05
C GLU A 231 6.54 -16.83 -26.42
N ASP A 232 5.55 -17.72 -26.25
CA ASP A 232 4.22 -17.44 -25.67
C ASP A 232 4.27 -17.49 -24.14
N VAL A 233 5.14 -16.65 -23.59
CA VAL A 233 5.34 -16.44 -22.15
C VAL A 233 4.83 -15.06 -21.75
N HIS A 234 3.87 -15.04 -20.83
CA HIS A 234 3.17 -13.83 -20.42
C HIS A 234 3.14 -13.67 -18.90
N VAL A 235 2.88 -12.45 -18.44
CA VAL A 235 2.64 -12.17 -17.02
C VAL A 235 1.16 -12.34 -16.74
N ALA A 236 0.82 -13.15 -15.73
CA ALA A 236 -0.54 -13.22 -15.20
C ALA A 236 -0.60 -12.51 -13.86
N ASP A 237 -1.38 -11.43 -13.85
CA ASP A 237 -1.72 -10.77 -12.60
C ASP A 237 -2.69 -11.63 -11.78
N TYR A 238 -2.72 -11.42 -10.47
CA TYR A 238 -3.74 -12.00 -9.63
C TYR A 238 -5.09 -11.32 -9.81
N GLY A 239 -6.13 -11.97 -9.30
CA GLY A 239 -7.46 -11.42 -9.23
C GLY A 239 -8.24 -11.97 -8.04
N ILE A 240 -9.54 -11.69 -8.03
CA ILE A 240 -10.50 -12.20 -7.07
C ILE A 240 -11.67 -12.89 -7.76
N ASN A 241 -12.21 -13.94 -7.13
CA ASN A 241 -13.54 -14.46 -7.47
C ASN A 241 -14.61 -13.67 -6.71
N PRO A 242 -15.50 -12.90 -7.38
CA PRO A 242 -16.60 -12.15 -6.76
C PRO A 242 -17.49 -12.94 -5.80
N SER A 243 -17.82 -14.20 -6.13
CA SER A 243 -18.72 -15.01 -5.30
C SER A 243 -18.09 -15.39 -3.95
N PHE A 244 -16.76 -15.36 -3.87
CA PHE A 244 -16.01 -15.77 -2.68
C PHE A 244 -15.40 -14.57 -1.92
N HIS A 245 -14.83 -13.60 -2.64
CA HIS A 245 -14.09 -12.47 -2.11
C HIS A 245 -14.90 -11.18 -2.21
N ASN A 246 -15.97 -11.07 -1.42
CA ASN A 246 -16.89 -9.92 -1.47
C ASN A 246 -17.04 -9.21 -0.12
N PRO A 247 -17.46 -7.94 -0.14
CA PRO A 247 -17.62 -7.13 1.07
C PRO A 247 -18.97 -7.36 1.77
N ILE A 248 -19.75 -8.39 1.41
CA ILE A 248 -21.07 -8.63 2.01
C ILE A 248 -20.93 -8.83 3.52
N GLY A 249 -21.64 -8.00 4.29
CA GLY A 249 -21.59 -7.98 5.75
C GLY A 249 -20.35 -7.31 6.33
N LEU A 250 -19.61 -6.50 5.57
CA LEU A 250 -18.42 -5.74 6.02
C LEU A 250 -18.67 -4.97 7.33
N PHE A 251 -19.86 -4.38 7.48
CA PHE A 251 -20.21 -3.60 8.67
C PHE A 251 -21.17 -4.34 9.61
N SER A 252 -21.38 -5.64 9.43
CA SER A 252 -22.35 -6.45 10.21
C SER A 252 -22.11 -6.39 11.73
N CYS A 253 -20.86 -6.21 12.18
CA CYS A 253 -20.51 -6.07 13.59
C CYS A 253 -20.61 -4.64 14.13
N LYS A 254 -20.88 -3.64 13.29
CA LYS A 254 -20.94 -2.24 13.71
C LYS A 254 -22.08 -2.03 14.72
N GLY A 255 -21.75 -1.40 15.84
CA GLY A 255 -22.70 -1.17 16.94
C GLY A 255 -22.93 -2.37 17.87
N LYS A 256 -22.42 -3.57 17.53
CA LYS A 256 -22.29 -4.67 18.51
C LYS A 256 -21.21 -4.22 19.52
N ARG A 257 -21.48 -4.28 20.84
CA ARG A 257 -20.54 -3.85 21.92
C ARG A 257 -19.31 -4.77 22.04
N LEU A 258 -18.54 -4.92 20.96
CA LEU A 258 -17.39 -5.80 20.85
C LEU A 258 -16.11 -4.97 20.71
N ASN A 259 -15.82 -4.16 21.75
CA ASN A 259 -14.69 -3.22 21.79
C ASN A 259 -13.32 -3.84 21.44
N TYR A 260 -13.19 -5.18 21.50
CA TYR A 260 -11.94 -5.86 21.19
C TYR A 260 -11.66 -5.94 19.67
N LEU A 261 -12.66 -6.08 18.79
CA LEU A 261 -12.44 -6.20 17.34
C LEU A 261 -11.93 -4.90 16.73
N ASP A 262 -12.53 -3.77 17.11
CA ASP A 262 -12.09 -2.44 16.67
C ASP A 262 -10.67 -2.10 17.14
N SER A 263 -10.19 -2.77 18.18
CA SER A 263 -8.83 -2.64 18.70
C SER A 263 -7.91 -3.80 18.31
N SER A 264 -8.33 -4.68 17.40
CA SER A 264 -7.56 -5.82 16.93
C SER A 264 -7.12 -5.69 15.48
N VAL A 265 -5.95 -6.26 15.18
CA VAL A 265 -5.41 -6.44 13.85
C VAL A 265 -5.29 -7.93 13.58
N LEU A 266 -5.74 -8.37 12.41
CA LEU A 266 -5.70 -9.78 12.02
C LEU A 266 -4.46 -10.09 11.17
N PHE A 267 -3.82 -11.21 11.43
CA PHE A 267 -2.90 -11.87 10.50
C PHE A 267 -3.37 -13.30 10.27
N SER A 268 -3.43 -13.72 9.02
CA SER A 268 -3.81 -15.08 8.63
C SER A 268 -2.73 -15.66 7.74
N GLY A 269 -1.98 -16.61 8.27
CA GLY A 269 -0.80 -17.17 7.61
C GLY A 269 0.14 -17.78 8.63
N SER A 270 1.26 -18.31 8.14
CA SER A 270 2.22 -19.02 8.98
C SER A 270 3.56 -18.29 9.06
N TRP A 271 4.33 -18.68 10.08
CA TRP A 271 5.75 -18.38 10.14
C TRP A 271 6.51 -19.24 9.12
N TYR A 272 7.59 -18.73 8.55
CA TYR A 272 8.41 -19.49 7.60
C TYR A 272 9.88 -19.27 7.92
N GLY A 273 10.45 -20.10 8.78
CA GLY A 273 11.85 -20.01 9.23
C GLY A 273 12.87 -19.99 8.09
N THR A 274 12.53 -20.60 6.96
CA THR A 274 13.30 -20.62 5.70
C THR A 274 13.51 -19.23 5.08
N TYR A 275 12.68 -18.24 5.43
CA TYR A 275 12.77 -16.87 4.90
C TYR A 275 13.09 -15.85 6.03
N PRO A 276 14.37 -15.73 6.46
CA PRO A 276 14.75 -14.87 7.58
C PRO A 276 14.32 -13.40 7.44
N GLN A 277 14.39 -12.85 6.22
CA GLN A 277 13.99 -11.46 5.98
C GLN A 277 12.47 -11.28 6.12
N ARG A 278 11.67 -12.21 5.60
CA ARG A 278 10.21 -12.23 5.80
C ARG A 278 9.86 -12.30 7.29
N CYS A 279 10.57 -13.12 8.05
CA CYS A 279 10.41 -13.27 9.50
C CYS A 279 10.75 -11.97 10.26
N LYS A 280 11.79 -11.25 9.82
CA LYS A 280 12.15 -9.92 10.36
C LYS A 280 11.04 -8.90 10.09
N ASP A 281 10.50 -8.88 8.87
CA ASP A 281 9.39 -7.97 8.51
C ASP A 281 8.10 -8.31 9.27
N THR A 282 7.78 -9.60 9.40
CA THR A 282 6.61 -10.07 10.17
C THR A 282 6.75 -9.65 11.63
N SER A 283 7.93 -9.82 12.22
CA SER A 283 8.22 -9.35 13.58
C SER A 283 8.03 -7.84 13.70
N MET A 284 8.55 -7.05 12.75
CA MET A 284 8.42 -5.58 12.78
C MET A 284 6.96 -5.15 12.74
N LEU A 285 6.14 -5.76 11.89
CA LEU A 285 4.70 -5.48 11.79
C LEU A 285 3.95 -5.86 13.09
N PHE A 286 4.19 -7.06 13.61
CA PHE A 286 3.53 -7.56 14.82
C PHE A 286 3.93 -6.74 16.05
N GLU A 287 5.20 -6.38 16.17
CA GLU A 287 5.68 -5.54 17.25
C GLU A 287 5.17 -4.10 17.13
N GLY A 288 5.04 -3.57 15.91
CA GLY A 288 4.37 -2.29 15.66
C GLY A 288 2.93 -2.28 16.18
N VAL A 289 2.16 -3.34 15.93
CA VAL A 289 0.80 -3.50 16.48
C VAL A 289 0.81 -3.58 18.00
N LEU A 290 1.65 -4.44 18.57
CA LEU A 290 1.59 -4.80 19.98
C LEU A 290 2.22 -3.75 20.90
N LYS A 291 3.39 -3.22 20.52
CA LYS A 291 4.26 -2.38 21.35
C LYS A 291 4.12 -0.89 21.04
N GLU A 292 3.95 -0.53 19.77
CA GLU A 292 3.87 0.89 19.36
C GLU A 292 2.42 1.38 19.35
N ALA A 293 1.53 0.67 18.66
CA ALA A 293 0.12 1.03 18.53
C ALA A 293 -0.75 0.59 19.72
N PHE A 294 -0.21 -0.27 20.59
CA PHE A 294 -0.94 -0.86 21.72
C PHE A 294 -2.29 -1.48 21.31
N ARG A 295 -2.34 -2.14 20.15
CA ARG A 295 -3.51 -2.89 19.66
C ARG A 295 -3.37 -4.38 19.94
N ASN A 296 -4.47 -5.12 19.80
CA ASN A 296 -4.48 -6.58 19.88
C ASN A 296 -4.04 -7.15 18.54
N LEU A 297 -3.37 -8.30 18.58
CA LEU A 297 -2.99 -9.06 17.40
C LEU A 297 -3.67 -10.42 17.50
N ILE A 298 -4.38 -10.82 16.44
CA ILE A 298 -4.94 -12.17 16.30
C ILE A 298 -4.22 -12.83 15.12
N ILE A 299 -3.61 -13.99 15.36
CA ILE A 299 -2.88 -14.77 14.37
C ILE A 299 -3.65 -16.06 14.13
N VAL A 300 -4.24 -16.19 12.94
CA VAL A 300 -4.83 -17.44 12.46
C VAL A 300 -3.73 -18.21 11.74
N ASP A 301 -3.14 -19.20 12.41
CA ASP A 301 -2.04 -19.99 11.83
C ASP A 301 -2.58 -21.11 10.93
N ARG A 302 -2.41 -20.94 9.61
CA ARG A 302 -2.85 -21.92 8.59
C ARG A 302 -2.22 -23.30 8.79
N ASN A 303 -1.07 -23.37 9.43
CA ASN A 303 -0.31 -24.59 9.66
C ASN A 303 -0.40 -25.09 11.12
N SER A 304 -1.35 -24.59 11.92
CA SER A 304 -1.47 -24.98 13.33
C SER A 304 -1.64 -26.50 13.50
N ASN A 305 -2.34 -27.13 12.54
CA ASN A 305 -2.66 -28.55 12.48
C ASN A 305 -1.56 -29.44 11.86
N LEU A 306 -0.40 -28.88 11.47
CA LEU A 306 0.68 -29.70 10.94
C LEU A 306 1.22 -30.69 11.99
N PRO A 307 1.54 -31.94 11.60
CA PRO A 307 2.25 -32.88 12.46
C PRO A 307 3.56 -32.29 12.99
N ALA A 308 3.94 -32.64 14.23
CA ALA A 308 5.11 -32.04 14.91
C ALA A 308 6.42 -32.13 14.10
N ASN A 309 6.62 -33.20 13.33
CA ASN A 309 7.79 -33.38 12.47
C ASN A 309 7.84 -32.41 11.26
N LEU A 310 6.71 -31.83 10.86
CA LEU A 310 6.61 -30.84 9.78
C LEU A 310 6.46 -29.41 10.32
N LYS A 311 6.24 -29.23 11.63
CA LYS A 311 5.92 -27.94 12.25
C LYS A 311 7.13 -27.07 12.55
N LYS A 312 8.34 -27.65 12.66
CA LYS A 312 9.56 -26.97 13.14
C LYS A 312 9.87 -25.66 12.40
N ASP A 313 9.68 -25.60 11.08
CA ASP A 313 9.97 -24.38 10.30
C ASP A 313 8.81 -23.36 10.32
N TYR A 314 7.66 -23.72 10.88
CA TYR A 314 6.44 -22.91 10.96
C TYR A 314 6.12 -22.40 12.37
N GLU A 315 6.99 -22.66 13.36
CA GLU A 315 6.78 -22.20 14.73
C GLU A 315 7.02 -20.70 14.86
N PHE A 316 6.01 -19.98 15.33
CA PHE A 316 6.13 -18.57 15.68
C PHE A 316 7.04 -18.36 16.90
N PRO A 317 7.74 -17.22 16.99
CA PRO A 317 8.44 -16.83 18.21
C PRO A 317 7.52 -16.81 19.43
N ALA A 318 8.01 -17.31 20.58
CA ALA A 318 7.24 -17.42 21.84
C ALA A 318 6.59 -16.11 22.31
N VAL A 319 7.10 -14.95 21.90
CA VAL A 319 6.51 -13.64 22.21
C VAL A 319 5.12 -13.41 21.61
N PHE A 320 4.71 -14.25 20.64
CA PHE A 320 3.42 -14.18 19.96
C PHE A 320 2.46 -15.32 20.34
N GLU A 321 2.86 -16.24 21.23
CA GLU A 321 2.05 -17.43 21.59
C GLU A 321 0.62 -17.06 22.02
N ASP A 322 0.49 -16.03 22.86
CA ASP A 322 -0.79 -15.51 23.37
C ASP A 322 -1.66 -14.77 22.32
N CYS A 323 -1.27 -14.80 21.05
CA CYS A 323 -1.97 -14.17 19.93
C CYS A 323 -2.45 -15.20 18.90
N ILE A 324 -2.10 -16.48 19.04
CA ILE A 324 -2.28 -17.50 18.00
C ILE A 324 -3.54 -18.32 18.26
N THR A 325 -4.35 -18.49 17.23
CA THR A 325 -5.48 -19.43 17.17
C THR A 325 -5.28 -20.42 16.02
N ASP A 326 -6.08 -21.48 16.04
CA ASP A 326 -6.02 -22.56 15.08
C ASP A 326 -6.42 -22.13 13.67
N ALA A 327 -6.02 -22.95 12.69
CA ALA A 327 -6.43 -22.78 11.30
C ALA A 327 -7.96 -22.73 11.18
N ILE A 328 -8.44 -21.72 10.46
CA ILE A 328 -9.84 -21.58 10.05
C ILE A 328 -9.93 -22.01 8.59
N ASP A 329 -10.98 -22.76 8.22
CA ASP A 329 -11.18 -23.17 6.84
C ASP A 329 -11.35 -21.97 5.91
N HIS A 330 -11.06 -22.17 4.63
CA HIS A 330 -10.94 -21.09 3.68
C HIS A 330 -12.22 -20.25 3.55
N ARG A 331 -13.40 -20.88 3.62
CA ARG A 331 -14.69 -20.19 3.45
C ARG A 331 -15.00 -19.31 4.65
N ASP A 332 -14.89 -19.85 5.86
CA ASP A 332 -15.14 -19.10 7.08
C ASP A 332 -14.11 -17.99 7.28
N LEU A 333 -12.85 -18.23 6.88
CA LEU A 333 -11.78 -17.24 6.97
C LEU A 333 -12.09 -15.95 6.18
N GLN A 334 -12.74 -16.04 5.01
CA GLN A 334 -13.15 -14.84 4.26
C GLN A 334 -14.14 -13.98 5.07
N LYS A 335 -15.08 -14.61 5.78
CA LYS A 335 -16.03 -13.91 6.65
C LYS A 335 -15.34 -13.31 7.87
N VAL A 336 -14.40 -14.06 8.47
CA VAL A 336 -13.59 -13.61 9.60
C VAL A 336 -12.83 -12.34 9.26
N HIS A 337 -12.22 -12.26 8.07
CA HIS A 337 -11.52 -11.04 7.63
C HIS A 337 -12.39 -9.78 7.66
N ARG A 338 -13.69 -9.90 7.33
CA ARG A 338 -14.64 -8.79 7.35
C ARG A 338 -14.97 -8.29 8.77
N LEU A 339 -14.65 -9.07 9.80
CA LEU A 339 -14.80 -8.63 11.20
C LEU A 339 -13.72 -7.63 11.63
N PHE A 340 -12.60 -7.56 10.90
CA PHE A 340 -11.45 -6.73 11.26
C PHE A 340 -11.28 -5.58 10.28
N ARG A 341 -11.09 -4.38 10.85
CA ARG A 341 -10.77 -3.19 10.05
C ARG A 341 -9.38 -3.30 9.40
N TYR A 342 -8.40 -3.80 10.14
CA TYR A 342 -7.01 -3.92 9.70
C TYR A 342 -6.55 -5.36 9.66
N SER A 343 -5.87 -5.72 8.58
CA SER A 343 -5.18 -6.99 8.39
C SER A 343 -3.70 -6.77 8.03
N ILE A 344 -2.86 -7.76 8.32
CA ILE A 344 -1.44 -7.78 7.96
C ILE A 344 -1.23 -8.71 6.77
N CYS A 345 -0.49 -8.25 5.77
CA CYS A 345 -0.02 -9.07 4.65
C CYS A 345 1.49 -8.93 4.47
N VAL A 346 2.21 -10.05 4.43
CA VAL A 346 3.67 -10.05 4.33
C VAL A 346 4.10 -10.69 3.01
N ASN A 347 4.83 -9.92 2.20
CA ASN A 347 5.38 -10.32 0.92
C ASN A 347 6.80 -10.90 1.09
N THR A 348 7.04 -12.05 0.45
CA THR A 348 8.37 -12.68 0.43
C THR A 348 9.25 -12.08 -0.67
N VAL A 349 8.68 -11.86 -1.86
CA VAL A 349 9.33 -11.26 -3.03
C VAL A 349 9.18 -9.74 -2.92
N LYS A 350 10.28 -8.99 -3.06
CA LYS A 350 10.31 -7.53 -2.84
C LYS A 350 10.70 -6.71 -4.06
N ASP A 351 11.31 -7.36 -5.04
CA ASP A 351 11.98 -6.80 -6.22
C ASP A 351 11.21 -7.00 -7.53
N SER A 352 10.03 -7.60 -7.47
CA SER A 352 9.14 -7.77 -8.62
C SER A 352 8.10 -6.66 -8.71
N GLU A 353 7.86 -6.16 -9.92
CA GLU A 353 6.79 -5.21 -10.22
C GLU A 353 5.40 -5.87 -10.29
N SER A 354 5.32 -7.19 -10.52
CA SER A 354 4.05 -7.92 -10.65
C SER A 354 3.74 -8.84 -9.48
N MET A 355 4.77 -9.47 -8.89
CA MET A 355 4.61 -10.48 -7.84
C MET A 355 4.37 -9.83 -6.46
N CYS A 356 3.25 -10.17 -5.85
CA CYS A 356 2.94 -9.92 -4.43
C CYS A 356 2.09 -11.07 -3.88
N ALA A 357 1.81 -11.09 -2.57
CA ALA A 357 0.88 -12.07 -2.03
C ALA A 357 -0.54 -11.86 -2.62
N MET A 358 -1.19 -12.94 -3.09
CA MET A 358 -2.59 -12.91 -3.54
C MET A 358 -3.54 -12.29 -2.51
N ARG A 359 -3.23 -12.47 -1.22
CA ARG A 359 -3.96 -11.89 -0.08
C ARG A 359 -4.10 -10.36 -0.17
N VAL A 360 -3.22 -9.68 -0.90
CA VAL A 360 -3.32 -8.25 -1.22
C VAL A 360 -4.63 -7.93 -1.94
N TYR A 361 -5.00 -8.76 -2.92
CA TYR A 361 -6.22 -8.60 -3.71
C TYR A 361 -7.45 -9.02 -2.91
N GLU A 362 -7.38 -10.19 -2.28
CA GLU A 362 -8.48 -10.77 -1.51
C GLU A 362 -8.94 -9.81 -0.40
N LEU A 363 -8.02 -9.30 0.43
CA LEU A 363 -8.38 -8.43 1.55
C LEU A 363 -8.96 -7.08 1.11
N GLN A 364 -8.49 -6.51 0.00
CA GLN A 364 -9.08 -5.29 -0.56
C GLN A 364 -10.51 -5.53 -1.03
N ALA A 365 -10.78 -6.65 -1.71
CA ALA A 365 -12.13 -7.01 -2.15
C ALA A 365 -13.10 -7.29 -0.98
N LEU A 366 -12.56 -7.78 0.14
CA LEU A 366 -13.30 -7.95 1.39
C LEU A 366 -13.52 -6.63 2.16
N GLY A 367 -12.89 -5.52 1.74
CA GLY A 367 -12.97 -4.23 2.41
C GLY A 367 -12.06 -4.09 3.63
N SER A 368 -11.00 -4.89 3.76
CA SER A 368 -10.03 -4.77 4.86
C SER A 368 -8.90 -3.79 4.50
N LEU A 369 -8.53 -2.92 5.44
CA LEU A 369 -7.34 -2.09 5.33
C LEU A 369 -6.10 -2.92 5.66
N MET A 370 -4.96 -2.59 5.07
CA MET A 370 -3.80 -3.48 5.09
C MET A 370 -2.52 -2.80 5.55
N PHE A 371 -1.85 -3.44 6.50
CA PHE A 371 -0.42 -3.22 6.75
C PHE A 371 0.40 -4.23 5.96
N SER A 372 1.37 -3.74 5.19
CA SER A 372 2.29 -4.59 4.47
C SER A 372 3.74 -4.18 4.68
N ASN A 373 4.67 -5.13 4.53
CA ASN A 373 6.08 -4.79 4.35
C ASN A 373 6.29 -4.19 2.96
N TYR A 374 7.45 -3.57 2.74
CA TYR A 374 7.79 -3.11 1.40
C TYR A 374 7.86 -4.27 0.39
N ALA A 375 7.21 -4.09 -0.75
CA ALA A 375 7.47 -4.81 -1.98
C ALA A 375 7.20 -3.87 -3.17
N LEU A 376 7.98 -4.00 -4.25
CA LEU A 376 7.90 -3.13 -5.42
C LEU A 376 6.51 -3.18 -6.09
N ALA A 377 5.91 -4.37 -6.20
CA ALA A 377 4.54 -4.54 -6.69
C ALA A 377 3.52 -3.74 -5.85
N ILE A 378 3.66 -3.71 -4.52
CA ILE A 378 2.77 -2.93 -3.65
C ILE A 378 2.96 -1.43 -3.89
N SER A 379 4.22 -0.97 -3.87
CA SER A 379 4.55 0.44 -4.09
C SER A 379 3.98 0.97 -5.41
N SER A 380 4.12 0.20 -6.49
CA SER A 380 3.76 0.63 -7.85
C SER A 380 2.27 0.43 -8.17
N ARG A 381 1.67 -0.68 -7.70
CA ARG A 381 0.32 -1.10 -8.09
C ARG A 381 -0.73 -0.83 -7.03
N PHE A 382 -0.35 -0.60 -5.78
CA PHE A 382 -1.26 -0.37 -4.67
C PHE A 382 -0.74 0.75 -3.76
N PRO A 383 -0.49 1.96 -4.29
CA PRO A 383 0.11 3.04 -3.50
C PRO A 383 -0.75 3.48 -2.31
N SER A 384 -2.04 3.12 -2.29
CA SER A 384 -2.98 3.40 -1.19
C SER A 384 -2.85 2.43 0.00
N LEU A 385 -2.03 1.38 -0.10
CA LEU A 385 -1.82 0.45 1.01
C LEU A 385 -0.72 0.95 1.93
N PHE A 386 -0.88 0.69 3.23
CA PHE A 386 0.07 1.13 4.23
C PHE A 386 1.32 0.25 4.24
N MET A 387 2.39 0.74 3.60
CA MET A 387 3.70 0.11 3.66
C MET A 387 4.43 0.52 4.93
N ILE A 388 4.58 -0.43 5.85
CA ILE A 388 5.27 -0.20 7.12
C ILE A 388 6.75 -0.50 6.93
N LEU A 389 7.57 0.54 7.09
CA LEU A 389 9.03 0.45 7.07
C LEU A 389 9.65 0.50 8.47
N GLU A 390 8.86 0.95 9.45
CA GLU A 390 9.23 1.07 10.85
C GLU A 390 7.98 0.92 11.72
N GLY A 391 8.07 0.15 12.82
CA GLY A 391 6.91 -0.24 13.62
C GLY A 391 6.09 0.93 14.19
N ARG A 392 6.73 2.09 14.43
CA ARG A 392 6.04 3.30 14.94
C ARG A 392 4.94 3.80 14.01
N GLU A 393 5.06 3.57 12.70
CA GLU A 393 4.07 4.02 11.73
C GLU A 393 2.72 3.34 11.90
N VAL A 394 2.70 2.11 12.43
CA VAL A 394 1.44 1.42 12.73
C VAL A 394 0.57 2.26 13.66
N LYS A 395 1.16 2.88 14.68
CA LYS A 395 0.44 3.76 15.62
C LYS A 395 -0.12 4.99 14.90
N ASN A 396 0.71 5.67 14.12
CA ASN A 396 0.32 6.92 13.44
C ASN A 396 -0.81 6.69 12.42
N ILE A 397 -0.81 5.54 11.74
CA ILE A 397 -1.89 5.17 10.83
C ILE A 397 -3.17 4.85 11.60
N VAL A 398 -3.10 4.02 12.63
CA VAL A 398 -4.30 3.56 13.35
C VAL A 398 -4.98 4.70 14.12
N ASP A 399 -4.23 5.72 14.55
CA ASP A 399 -4.74 6.84 15.33
C ASP A 399 -4.95 8.13 14.48
N GLY A 400 -4.41 8.20 13.26
CA GLY A 400 -4.30 9.46 12.50
C GLY A 400 -5.47 9.79 11.59
N TYR A 401 -6.28 8.79 11.20
CA TYR A 401 -7.43 8.99 10.30
C TYR A 401 -8.76 9.00 11.06
N THR A 402 -9.71 9.75 10.54
CA THR A 402 -11.11 9.69 10.96
C THR A 402 -11.76 8.38 10.49
N ASP A 403 -12.82 7.95 11.18
CA ASP A 403 -13.59 6.75 10.76
C ASP A 403 -14.13 6.86 9.33
N ARG A 404 -14.51 8.07 8.88
CA ARG A 404 -15.02 8.27 7.52
C ARG A 404 -13.93 8.11 6.47
N GLU A 405 -12.75 8.65 6.69
CA GLU A 405 -11.61 8.48 5.77
C GLU A 405 -11.23 7.00 5.64
N LEU A 406 -11.20 6.27 6.77
CA LEU A 406 -10.96 4.83 6.76
C LEU A 406 -12.03 4.07 5.94
N VAL A 407 -13.30 4.41 6.10
CA VAL A 407 -14.38 3.82 5.29
C VAL A 407 -14.20 4.12 3.80
N ASN A 408 -13.86 5.36 3.44
CA ASN A 408 -13.63 5.70 2.03
C ASN A 408 -12.44 4.90 1.45
N MET A 409 -11.38 4.68 2.23
CA MET A 409 -10.26 3.82 1.81
C MET A 409 -10.71 2.37 1.61
N GLN A 410 -11.59 1.84 2.47
CA GLN A 410 -12.18 0.50 2.28
C GLN A 410 -12.99 0.43 0.97
N ILE A 411 -13.83 1.43 0.70
CA ILE A 411 -14.60 1.54 -0.55
C ILE A 411 -13.66 1.60 -1.76
N GLY A 412 -12.62 2.44 -1.71
CA GLY A 412 -11.63 2.56 -2.78
C GLY A 412 -10.87 1.25 -3.05
N GLY A 413 -10.58 0.46 -2.01
CA GLY A 413 -10.02 -0.89 -2.14
C GLY A 413 -10.96 -1.85 -2.86
N ILE A 414 -12.24 -1.89 -2.45
CA ILE A 414 -13.28 -2.71 -3.08
C ILE A 414 -13.43 -2.34 -4.56
N ARG A 415 -13.63 -1.05 -4.85
CA ARG A 415 -13.75 -0.50 -6.20
C ARG A 415 -12.58 -0.91 -7.08
N ARG A 416 -11.34 -0.72 -6.61
CA ARG A 416 -10.13 -1.08 -7.36
C ARG A 416 -10.12 -2.56 -7.77
N MET A 417 -10.56 -3.45 -6.89
CA MET A 417 -10.60 -4.89 -7.16
C MET A 417 -11.69 -5.25 -8.16
N TYR A 418 -12.89 -4.75 -7.95
CA TYR A 418 -14.05 -5.11 -8.77
C TYR A 418 -14.06 -4.44 -10.14
N SER A 419 -13.41 -3.30 -10.32
CA SER A 419 -13.37 -2.61 -11.61
C SER A 419 -12.47 -3.31 -12.65
N ARG A 420 -11.46 -4.08 -12.25
CA ARG A 420 -10.47 -4.66 -13.19
C ARG A 420 -9.60 -5.82 -12.68
N CYS A 421 -9.90 -6.38 -11.50
CA CYS A 421 -9.09 -7.45 -10.91
C CYS A 421 -9.95 -8.67 -10.55
N THR A 422 -11.04 -8.90 -11.27
CA THR A 422 -11.83 -10.12 -11.13
C THR A 422 -11.23 -11.25 -11.95
N VAL A 423 -11.56 -12.50 -11.60
CA VAL A 423 -11.17 -13.67 -12.40
C VAL A 423 -11.62 -13.57 -13.86
N TYR A 424 -12.75 -12.91 -14.11
CA TYR A 424 -13.26 -12.64 -15.45
C TYR A 424 -12.34 -11.70 -16.25
N ASP A 425 -11.77 -10.68 -15.59
CA ASP A 425 -10.78 -9.79 -16.21
C ASP A 425 -9.49 -10.56 -16.55
N ARG A 426 -9.01 -11.39 -15.62
CA ARG A 426 -7.82 -12.22 -15.82
C ARG A 426 -8.01 -13.27 -16.92
N LEU A 427 -9.20 -13.86 -17.03
CA LEU A 427 -9.53 -14.78 -18.12
C LEU A 427 -9.65 -14.04 -19.45
N ASN A 428 -10.20 -12.82 -19.50
CA ASN A 428 -10.20 -12.02 -20.73
C ASN A 428 -8.77 -11.75 -21.25
N GLU A 429 -7.84 -11.41 -20.35
CA GLU A 429 -6.41 -11.26 -20.68
C GLU A 429 -5.80 -12.58 -21.16
N MET A 430 -6.06 -13.69 -20.45
CA MET A 430 -5.58 -15.03 -20.85
C MET A 430 -6.11 -15.42 -22.24
N PHE A 431 -7.42 -15.24 -22.49
CA PHE A 431 -8.08 -15.53 -23.76
C PHE A 431 -7.50 -14.72 -24.92
N GLU A 432 -7.01 -13.50 -24.67
CA GLU A 432 -6.32 -12.72 -25.68
C GLU A 432 -5.03 -13.37 -26.14
N TYR A 433 -4.17 -13.78 -25.20
CA TYR A 433 -2.91 -14.43 -25.54
C TYR A 433 -3.11 -15.81 -26.17
N VAL A 434 -4.06 -16.61 -25.67
CA VAL A 434 -4.31 -17.94 -26.23
C VAL A 434 -5.13 -17.92 -27.52
N GLY A 435 -5.51 -16.74 -28.03
CA GLY A 435 -6.24 -16.58 -29.27
C GLY A 435 -7.69 -17.08 -29.22
N GLU A 436 -8.36 -16.95 -28.06
CA GLU A 436 -9.80 -17.16 -27.96
C GLU A 436 -10.59 -15.87 -28.21
N ALA A 437 -11.73 -16.00 -28.89
CA ALA A 437 -12.53 -14.85 -29.33
C ALA A 437 -13.51 -14.36 -28.25
N PHE A 438 -13.99 -15.25 -27.37
CA PHE A 438 -14.96 -14.92 -26.34
C PHE A 438 -14.39 -13.93 -25.31
N ARG A 439 -15.17 -12.93 -24.90
CA ARG A 439 -14.85 -12.01 -23.81
C ARG A 439 -16.06 -11.81 -22.90
N PHE A 440 -15.80 -11.65 -21.60
CA PHE A 440 -16.79 -11.11 -20.68
C PHE A 440 -16.93 -9.61 -20.94
N GLU A 441 -18.04 -9.20 -21.52
CA GLU A 441 -18.28 -7.80 -21.93
C GLU A 441 -18.72 -6.90 -20.77
N LYS A 442 -18.55 -5.59 -20.95
CA LYS A 442 -19.09 -4.60 -20.02
C LYS A 442 -20.59 -4.46 -20.22
N ARG A 443 -21.32 -4.35 -19.10
CA ARG A 443 -22.76 -4.10 -19.08
C ARG A 443 -23.05 -2.62 -19.35
N ARG A 444 -24.14 -2.35 -20.08
CA ARG A 444 -24.55 -1.01 -20.49
C ARG A 444 -25.49 -0.38 -19.47
N VAL A 445 -25.25 0.90 -19.16
CA VAL A 445 -26.04 1.68 -18.21
C VAL A 445 -26.74 2.83 -18.93
N LEU A 446 -28.05 2.95 -18.70
CA LEU A 446 -28.84 4.13 -19.06
C LEU A 446 -29.00 5.04 -17.84
N ILE A 447 -28.55 6.29 -17.96
CA ILE A 447 -28.79 7.34 -16.96
C ILE A 447 -29.84 8.31 -17.51
N VAL A 448 -30.92 8.46 -16.77
CA VAL A 448 -31.98 9.43 -17.04
C VAL A 448 -31.84 10.58 -16.06
N CYS A 449 -31.66 11.80 -16.56
CA CYS A 449 -31.57 12.99 -15.73
C CYS A 449 -32.38 14.14 -16.31
N GLU A 450 -32.64 15.17 -15.50
CA GLU A 450 -33.38 16.37 -15.87
C GLU A 450 -32.55 17.63 -15.55
N GLY A 451 -32.65 18.67 -16.38
CA GLY A 451 -32.15 20.01 -16.04
C GLY A 451 -30.62 20.17 -16.15
N ALA A 452 -30.03 20.95 -15.23
CA ALA A 452 -28.62 21.38 -15.31
C ALA A 452 -27.60 20.23 -15.17
N SER A 453 -27.98 19.14 -14.50
CA SER A 453 -27.15 17.95 -14.29
C SER A 453 -26.78 17.21 -15.58
N LEU A 454 -27.55 17.39 -16.67
CA LEU A 454 -27.34 16.67 -17.93
C LEU A 454 -25.95 16.92 -18.52
N VAL A 455 -25.54 18.19 -18.60
CA VAL A 455 -24.26 18.57 -19.22
C VAL A 455 -23.09 18.04 -18.39
N GLU A 456 -23.21 18.09 -17.07
CA GLU A 456 -22.17 17.63 -16.15
C GLU A 456 -22.01 16.12 -16.21
N LEU A 457 -23.11 15.36 -16.23
CA LEU A 457 -23.08 13.91 -16.34
C LEU A 457 -22.63 13.43 -17.71
N GLN A 458 -23.06 14.08 -18.80
CA GLN A 458 -22.56 13.79 -20.13
C GLN A 458 -21.05 13.99 -20.20
N LYS A 459 -20.54 15.09 -19.64
CA LYS A 459 -19.09 15.34 -19.57
C LYS A 459 -18.36 14.32 -18.69
N ALA A 460 -18.96 13.87 -17.59
CA ALA A 460 -18.37 12.90 -16.69
C ALA A 460 -18.20 11.52 -17.34
N PHE A 461 -19.13 11.12 -18.21
CA PHE A 461 -19.17 9.80 -18.84
C PHE A 461 -18.88 9.80 -20.35
N ASP A 462 -18.43 10.92 -20.92
CA ASP A 462 -18.15 11.06 -22.36
C ASP A 462 -17.10 10.03 -22.87
N GLU A 463 -16.19 9.62 -21.99
CA GLU A 463 -15.13 8.64 -22.30
C GLU A 463 -15.59 7.18 -22.06
N ASP A 464 -16.76 6.94 -21.47
CA ASP A 464 -17.27 5.60 -21.15
C ASP A 464 -18.43 5.20 -22.07
N ASN A 465 -18.11 4.50 -23.15
CA ASN A 465 -19.09 3.99 -24.12
C ASN A 465 -20.10 2.99 -23.55
N SER A 466 -19.91 2.50 -22.30
CA SER A 466 -20.91 1.66 -21.64
C SER A 466 -22.03 2.46 -20.96
N VAL A 467 -21.89 3.79 -20.83
CA VAL A 467 -22.85 4.65 -20.17
C VAL A 467 -23.50 5.60 -21.18
N THR A 468 -24.82 5.65 -21.19
CA THR A 468 -25.58 6.62 -22.00
C THR A 468 -26.39 7.52 -21.10
N VAL A 469 -26.25 8.84 -21.26
CA VAL A 469 -26.98 9.85 -20.46
C VAL A 469 -28.01 10.56 -21.35
N ILE A 470 -29.29 10.47 -20.98
CA ILE A 470 -30.40 11.08 -21.72
C ILE A 470 -31.19 12.10 -20.89
N ASP A 471 -31.81 13.06 -21.60
CA ASP A 471 -32.82 13.95 -21.03
C ASP A 471 -34.21 13.29 -21.14
N LYS A 472 -34.93 13.26 -20.03
CA LYS A 472 -36.30 12.75 -19.95
C LYS A 472 -37.33 13.60 -20.73
N LYS A 473 -36.96 14.80 -21.22
CA LYS A 473 -37.88 15.68 -21.97
C LYS A 473 -38.26 15.18 -23.38
N GLY A 474 -37.61 14.14 -23.89
CA GLY A 474 -37.99 13.49 -25.16
C GLY A 474 -39.30 12.71 -25.02
N GLY A 475 -40.19 12.76 -26.02
CA GLY A 475 -41.50 12.08 -26.00
C GLY A 475 -41.46 10.54 -26.07
N ASP A 476 -40.28 9.93 -26.07
CA ASP A 476 -40.09 8.47 -26.05
C ASP A 476 -40.28 7.92 -24.63
N SER A 477 -40.85 6.72 -24.49
CA SER A 477 -40.96 6.10 -23.17
C SER A 477 -39.57 5.65 -22.70
N VAL A 478 -39.23 5.90 -21.42
CA VAL A 478 -37.96 5.39 -20.86
C VAL A 478 -37.86 3.88 -21.02
N ALA A 479 -38.99 3.17 -20.98
CA ALA A 479 -39.08 1.74 -21.22
C ALA A 479 -38.61 1.31 -22.62
N SER A 480 -38.89 2.07 -23.68
CA SER A 480 -38.42 1.72 -25.03
C SER A 480 -36.91 1.88 -25.17
N LEU A 481 -36.34 2.93 -24.57
CA LEU A 481 -34.90 3.17 -24.58
C LEU A 481 -34.15 2.16 -23.70
N ALA A 482 -34.70 1.83 -22.54
CA ALA A 482 -34.09 0.88 -21.60
C ALA A 482 -33.96 -0.54 -22.16
N ALA A 483 -34.71 -0.92 -23.20
CA ALA A 483 -34.66 -2.25 -23.80
C ALA A 483 -33.27 -2.63 -24.37
N GLU A 484 -32.42 -1.65 -24.65
CA GLU A 484 -31.03 -1.84 -25.11
C GLU A 484 -30.01 -1.74 -23.98
N PHE A 485 -30.39 -1.73 -22.71
CA PHE A 485 -29.46 -1.56 -21.60
C PHE A 485 -29.61 -2.66 -20.56
N ASP A 486 -28.57 -2.87 -19.76
CA ASP A 486 -28.59 -3.84 -18.66
C ASP A 486 -29.05 -3.19 -17.35
N TYR A 487 -28.70 -1.92 -17.16
CA TYR A 487 -29.01 -1.15 -15.95
C TYR A 487 -29.66 0.21 -16.24
N LEU A 488 -30.49 0.68 -15.31
CA LEU A 488 -31.14 1.99 -15.37
C LEU A 488 -30.94 2.76 -14.06
N LEU A 489 -30.58 4.03 -14.19
CA LEU A 489 -30.45 4.97 -13.09
C LEU A 489 -31.23 6.25 -13.38
N TYR A 490 -32.09 6.66 -12.45
CA TYR A 490 -32.63 8.02 -12.45
C TYR A 490 -31.74 8.91 -11.58
N ALA A 491 -31.01 9.83 -12.20
CA ALA A 491 -30.08 10.73 -11.52
C ALA A 491 -30.73 12.10 -11.24
N ASP A 492 -30.54 12.62 -10.04
CA ASP A 492 -30.90 13.98 -9.65
C ASP A 492 -29.66 14.88 -9.48
N GLU A 493 -29.84 16.11 -8.98
CA GLU A 493 -28.70 17.01 -8.70
C GLU A 493 -27.77 16.49 -7.58
N ALA A 494 -28.28 15.70 -6.63
CA ALA A 494 -27.46 15.12 -5.58
C ALA A 494 -26.54 14.02 -6.15
N PHE A 495 -26.97 13.32 -7.20
CA PHE A 495 -26.17 12.32 -7.91
C PHE A 495 -24.86 12.87 -8.47
N VAL A 496 -24.89 14.06 -9.06
CA VAL A 496 -23.72 14.68 -9.71
C VAL A 496 -22.54 14.78 -8.74
N ARG A 497 -22.82 14.94 -7.45
CA ARG A 497 -21.82 15.02 -6.39
C ARG A 497 -21.28 13.64 -5.95
N GLN A 498 -21.78 12.55 -6.54
CA GLN A 498 -21.42 11.16 -6.23
C GLN A 498 -20.68 10.53 -7.41
N GLU A 499 -19.59 11.14 -7.86
CA GLU A 499 -18.84 10.78 -9.08
C GLU A 499 -18.53 9.27 -9.20
N ARG A 500 -18.31 8.58 -8.07
CA ARG A 500 -17.95 7.15 -8.03
C ARG A 500 -19.09 6.19 -7.73
N PHE A 501 -20.28 6.68 -7.39
CA PHE A 501 -21.39 5.79 -7.01
C PHE A 501 -21.76 4.83 -8.15
N LEU A 502 -21.78 5.30 -9.40
CA LEU A 502 -22.15 4.43 -10.52
C LEU A 502 -21.19 3.23 -10.66
N GLU A 503 -19.88 3.51 -10.58
CA GLU A 503 -18.84 2.48 -10.63
C GLU A 503 -19.02 1.47 -9.47
N ASP A 504 -19.26 1.97 -8.26
CA ASP A 504 -19.45 1.13 -7.07
C ASP A 504 -20.74 0.30 -7.14
N ALA A 505 -21.83 0.88 -7.67
CA ALA A 505 -23.11 0.21 -7.83
C ALA A 505 -23.06 -0.89 -8.90
N VAL A 506 -22.44 -0.62 -10.05
CA VAL A 506 -22.18 -1.65 -11.07
C VAL A 506 -21.30 -2.77 -10.51
N ASN A 507 -20.27 -2.41 -9.74
CA ASN A 507 -19.41 -3.37 -9.07
C ASN A 507 -20.17 -4.24 -8.05
N ALA A 508 -21.21 -3.72 -7.39
CA ALA A 508 -22.03 -4.51 -6.47
C ALA A 508 -22.76 -5.67 -7.15
N PHE A 509 -23.23 -5.50 -8.39
CA PHE A 509 -23.86 -6.56 -9.17
C PHE A 509 -22.91 -7.68 -9.60
N LYS A 510 -21.58 -7.45 -9.53
CA LYS A 510 -20.57 -8.50 -9.78
C LYS A 510 -20.54 -9.56 -8.69
N PHE A 511 -20.94 -9.22 -7.47
CA PHE A 511 -20.97 -10.14 -6.33
C PHE A 511 -22.36 -10.31 -5.70
N THR A 512 -23.39 -9.69 -6.28
CA THR A 512 -24.78 -9.85 -5.86
C THR A 512 -25.72 -10.02 -7.05
N ASP A 513 -26.77 -10.81 -6.83
CA ASP A 513 -27.87 -11.01 -7.75
C ASP A 513 -29.15 -10.37 -7.16
N VAL A 514 -29.32 -9.07 -7.34
CA VAL A 514 -30.41 -8.27 -6.73
C VAL A 514 -31.16 -7.43 -7.77
N ASP A 515 -32.31 -6.89 -7.41
CA ASP A 515 -33.14 -6.07 -8.31
C ASP A 515 -32.58 -4.65 -8.45
N TYR A 516 -31.92 -4.14 -7.40
CA TYR A 516 -31.32 -2.81 -7.38
C TYR A 516 -30.13 -2.68 -6.41
N VAL A 517 -29.31 -1.67 -6.65
CA VAL A 517 -28.26 -1.21 -5.74
C VAL A 517 -28.48 0.26 -5.38
N SER A 518 -28.51 0.55 -4.10
CA SER A 518 -28.65 1.91 -3.56
C SER A 518 -27.44 2.31 -2.73
N CYS A 519 -27.33 3.60 -2.42
CA CYS A 519 -26.25 4.16 -1.63
C CYS A 519 -26.77 4.83 -0.35
N THR A 520 -26.03 4.69 0.74
CA THR A 520 -26.30 5.41 1.99
C THR A 520 -25.11 6.24 2.44
N ASP A 521 -25.38 7.41 2.99
CA ASP A 521 -24.37 8.22 3.69
C ASP A 521 -24.04 7.63 5.07
N GLU A 522 -25.00 6.98 5.73
CA GLU A 522 -24.82 6.43 7.06
C GLU A 522 -24.24 5.01 7.02
N VAL A 523 -23.09 4.84 7.68
CA VAL A 523 -22.48 3.51 7.80
C VAL A 523 -23.09 2.80 9.00
N THR A 524 -23.94 1.82 8.75
CA THR A 524 -24.64 1.00 9.75
C THR A 524 -24.35 -0.49 9.55
N SER A 525 -24.96 -1.36 10.35
CA SER A 525 -24.87 -2.81 10.13
C SER A 525 -25.59 -3.31 8.87
N ARG A 526 -26.39 -2.45 8.21
CA ARG A 526 -27.05 -2.73 6.92
C ARG A 526 -26.19 -2.39 5.72
N SER A 527 -25.17 -1.54 5.91
CA SER A 527 -24.29 -1.12 4.83
C SER A 527 -23.42 -2.29 4.33
N TYR A 528 -23.25 -2.37 3.01
CA TYR A 528 -22.71 -3.53 2.30
C TYR A 528 -23.46 -4.82 2.66
N ASN A 529 -24.79 -4.78 2.63
CA ASN A 529 -25.64 -5.94 2.92
C ASN A 529 -26.90 -5.94 2.05
N TYR A 530 -27.56 -7.10 2.00
CA TYR A 530 -28.87 -7.22 1.38
C TYR A 530 -29.90 -6.43 2.18
N VAL A 531 -30.75 -5.72 1.45
CA VAL A 531 -31.81 -4.89 2.03
C VAL A 531 -33.16 -5.24 1.44
N SER A 532 -34.19 -5.18 2.29
CA SER A 532 -35.59 -5.30 1.91
C SER A 532 -36.34 -4.04 2.34
N GLY A 533 -37.26 -3.57 1.51
CA GLY A 533 -38.01 -2.33 1.73
C GLY A 533 -38.14 -1.48 0.46
N THR A 534 -38.67 -0.27 0.61
CA THR A 534 -38.94 0.65 -0.51
C THR A 534 -37.65 1.18 -1.11
N ALA A 535 -37.25 0.65 -2.27
CA ALA A 535 -36.23 1.27 -3.10
C ALA A 535 -36.60 2.73 -3.39
N GLU A 536 -35.62 3.64 -3.39
CA GLU A 536 -35.85 4.98 -3.89
C GLU A 536 -35.72 4.99 -5.40
N ARG A 537 -36.59 5.75 -6.09
CA ARG A 537 -36.54 5.84 -7.55
C ARG A 537 -35.25 6.52 -8.04
N HIS A 538 -34.83 7.59 -7.37
CA HIS A 538 -33.64 8.36 -7.76
C HIS A 538 -32.42 7.82 -7.03
N ASN A 539 -31.24 7.95 -7.65
CA ASN A 539 -29.94 7.57 -7.06
C ASN A 539 -29.85 6.07 -6.68
N THR A 540 -30.65 5.24 -7.35
CA THR A 540 -30.66 3.79 -7.25
C THR A 540 -30.44 3.22 -8.64
N LEU A 541 -29.51 2.27 -8.76
CA LEU A 541 -29.22 1.57 -10.01
C LEU A 541 -30.06 0.28 -10.06
N PHE A 542 -30.97 0.17 -11.02
CA PHE A 542 -31.87 -0.97 -11.18
C PHE A 542 -31.36 -1.94 -12.25
N ALA A 543 -31.50 -3.25 -11.99
CA ALA A 543 -31.23 -4.32 -12.96
C ALA A 543 -32.44 -4.53 -13.88
N LEU A 544 -32.33 -4.13 -15.14
CA LEU A 544 -33.46 -4.08 -16.07
C LEU A 544 -34.06 -5.45 -16.40
N ALA A 545 -33.25 -6.52 -16.34
CA ALA A 545 -33.73 -7.90 -16.50
C ALA A 545 -34.69 -8.36 -15.37
N LYS A 546 -34.78 -7.61 -14.26
CA LYS A 546 -35.52 -7.99 -13.05
C LYS A 546 -36.64 -7.04 -12.67
N VAL A 547 -36.67 -5.85 -13.27
CA VAL A 547 -37.64 -4.81 -12.92
C VAL A 547 -38.55 -4.45 -14.09
N ASP A 548 -39.79 -4.11 -13.75
CA ASP A 548 -40.73 -3.49 -14.67
C ASP A 548 -40.49 -1.97 -14.67
N VAL A 549 -39.86 -1.46 -15.73
CA VAL A 549 -39.48 -0.05 -15.88
C VAL A 549 -40.68 0.88 -15.74
N ASP A 550 -41.83 0.47 -16.28
CA ASP A 550 -43.08 1.24 -16.24
C ASP A 550 -43.72 1.25 -14.86
N ARG A 551 -43.18 0.53 -13.88
CA ARG A 551 -43.66 0.51 -12.49
C ARG A 551 -42.68 1.15 -11.51
N LEU A 552 -41.54 1.67 -11.96
CA LEU A 552 -40.53 2.31 -11.08
C LEU A 552 -41.00 3.64 -10.46
N GLN A 553 -42.17 4.17 -10.84
CA GLN A 553 -42.83 5.28 -10.15
C GLN A 553 -43.82 4.84 -9.06
N ASP A 554 -44.16 3.55 -8.99
CA ASP A 554 -45.10 2.98 -8.01
C ASP A 554 -44.36 2.58 -6.74
N SER A 555 -44.56 3.33 -5.64
CA SER A 555 -43.95 3.03 -4.34
C SER A 555 -44.33 1.65 -3.80
N GLY A 556 -45.52 1.14 -4.14
CA GLY A 556 -45.95 -0.20 -3.77
C GLY A 556 -45.12 -1.27 -4.44
N TYR A 557 -44.81 -1.10 -5.73
CA TYR A 557 -43.90 -1.96 -6.47
C TYR A 557 -42.46 -1.87 -5.93
N LEU A 558 -41.93 -0.66 -5.74
CA LEU A 558 -40.59 -0.45 -5.20
C LEU A 558 -40.38 -1.10 -3.82
N SER A 559 -41.43 -1.19 -2.99
CA SER A 559 -41.39 -1.85 -1.67
C SER A 559 -41.30 -3.38 -1.71
N GLN A 560 -41.50 -3.98 -2.88
CA GLN A 560 -41.44 -5.44 -3.09
C GLN A 560 -40.07 -5.90 -3.60
N LEU A 561 -39.22 -4.97 -4.05
CA LEU A 561 -37.91 -5.28 -4.62
C LEU A 561 -36.88 -5.64 -3.52
N GLY A 562 -35.99 -6.57 -3.83
CA GLY A 562 -34.84 -6.93 -3.02
C GLY A 562 -33.59 -6.21 -3.53
N GLY A 563 -32.89 -5.48 -2.66
CA GLY A 563 -31.74 -4.67 -3.04
C GLY A 563 -30.46 -5.01 -2.31
N PHE A 564 -29.40 -4.30 -2.67
CA PHE A 564 -28.15 -4.24 -1.94
C PHE A 564 -27.78 -2.78 -1.64
N GLU A 565 -27.39 -2.49 -0.41
CA GLU A 565 -27.01 -1.13 0.00
C GLU A 565 -25.48 -1.00 0.09
N ILE A 566 -24.90 -0.07 -0.67
CA ILE A 566 -23.49 0.34 -0.55
C ILE A 566 -23.36 1.67 0.19
N VAL A 567 -22.13 2.04 0.53
CA VAL A 567 -21.83 3.31 1.23
C VAL A 567 -21.35 4.36 0.25
N CYS A 568 -21.84 5.59 0.40
CA CYS A 568 -21.40 6.70 -0.41
C CYS A 568 -20.04 7.21 0.07
N GLU A 569 -19.13 7.39 -0.89
CA GLU A 569 -17.83 8.00 -0.64
C GLU A 569 -18.01 9.48 -0.27
N ARG A 570 -17.40 9.89 0.85
CA ARG A 570 -17.51 11.25 1.39
C ARG A 570 -16.16 11.71 1.93
N TRP A 571 -15.38 12.35 1.08
CA TRP A 571 -14.10 12.95 1.46
C TRP A 571 -14.26 14.41 1.88
N GLY A 572 -13.23 14.92 2.53
CA GLY A 572 -13.14 16.30 2.97
C GLY A 572 -13.18 16.45 4.49
N ARG A 573 -12.60 17.57 4.93
CA ARG A 573 -12.47 17.94 6.34
C ARG A 573 -12.56 19.45 6.43
N THR A 574 -13.35 19.96 7.37
CA THR A 574 -13.27 21.37 7.75
C THR A 574 -12.09 21.54 8.69
N THR A 575 -11.17 22.41 8.33
CA THR A 575 -9.91 22.63 9.05
C THR A 575 -9.91 24.00 9.74
N LYS A 576 -8.85 24.31 10.51
CA LYS A 576 -8.74 25.60 11.23
C LYS A 576 -8.58 26.78 10.25
N ALA A 577 -9.15 27.94 10.56
CA ALA A 577 -8.99 29.11 9.68
C ALA A 577 -7.52 29.55 9.52
N ASP A 578 -6.78 29.62 10.63
CA ASP A 578 -5.38 30.05 10.63
C ASP A 578 -4.45 28.86 10.35
N LYS A 579 -3.65 28.97 9.29
CA LYS A 579 -2.66 27.97 8.92
C LYS A 579 -1.27 28.38 9.39
N THR A 580 -0.50 27.40 9.85
CA THR A 580 0.86 27.64 10.35
C THR A 580 1.94 27.06 9.46
N LEU A 581 1.67 25.99 8.72
CA LEU A 581 2.65 25.31 7.87
C LEU A 581 2.16 25.26 6.42
N ALA A 582 2.90 25.86 5.49
CA ALA A 582 2.74 25.62 4.07
C ALA A 582 3.44 24.30 3.70
N VAL A 583 2.71 23.37 3.08
CA VAL A 583 3.26 22.17 2.46
C VAL A 583 3.19 22.34 0.95
N ILE A 584 4.35 22.45 0.31
CA ILE A 584 4.45 22.63 -1.14
C ILE A 584 4.63 21.28 -1.81
N VAL A 585 3.70 20.93 -2.69
CA VAL A 585 3.70 19.66 -3.43
C VAL A 585 3.87 19.94 -4.92
N PRO A 586 5.07 19.71 -5.50
CA PRO A 586 5.31 19.91 -6.92
C PRO A 586 4.78 18.71 -7.73
N ILE A 587 3.92 18.96 -8.72
CA ILE A 587 3.22 17.90 -9.44
C ILE A 587 3.55 17.95 -10.93
N HIS A 588 3.84 16.78 -11.50
CA HIS A 588 3.86 16.56 -12.94
C HIS A 588 3.53 15.09 -13.22
N ASN A 589 2.43 14.82 -13.91
CA ASN A 589 1.98 13.50 -14.36
C ASN A 589 2.01 12.38 -13.30
N ASN A 590 1.58 12.67 -12.06
CA ASN A 590 1.68 11.75 -10.92
C ASN A 590 0.46 11.76 -9.99
N GLY A 591 -0.75 12.04 -10.53
CA GLY A 591 -2.00 12.15 -9.78
C GLY A 591 -2.30 10.94 -8.90
N ARG A 592 -1.98 9.74 -9.37
CA ARG A 592 -2.16 8.51 -8.60
C ARG A 592 -1.37 8.53 -7.28
N TYR A 593 -0.09 8.85 -7.33
CA TYR A 593 0.74 8.91 -6.12
C TYR A 593 0.38 10.12 -5.25
N LEU A 594 0.01 11.24 -5.88
CA LEU A 594 -0.46 12.43 -5.17
C LEU A 594 -1.58 12.09 -4.20
N VAL A 595 -2.66 11.44 -4.65
CA VAL A 595 -3.79 11.09 -3.77
C VAL A 595 -3.47 9.92 -2.86
N ASP A 596 -2.95 8.82 -3.41
CA ASP A 596 -2.87 7.55 -2.68
C ASP A 596 -1.68 7.49 -1.71
N ARG A 597 -0.67 8.35 -1.85
CA ARG A 597 0.55 8.30 -1.03
C ARG A 597 0.85 9.63 -0.34
N CYS A 598 1.16 10.66 -1.13
CA CYS A 598 1.57 11.96 -0.59
C CYS A 598 0.45 12.56 0.26
N PHE A 599 -0.73 12.76 -0.31
CA PHE A 599 -1.85 13.40 0.38
C PHE A 599 -2.38 12.57 1.55
N GLN A 600 -2.52 11.24 1.39
CA GLN A 600 -2.87 10.34 2.50
C GLN A 600 -1.89 10.45 3.68
N SER A 601 -0.59 10.57 3.42
CA SER A 601 0.41 10.76 4.48
C SER A 601 0.29 12.10 5.22
N LEU A 602 -0.10 13.16 4.51
CA LEU A 602 -0.41 14.45 5.13
C LEU A 602 -1.70 14.37 5.93
N LEU A 603 -2.72 13.69 5.39
CA LEU A 603 -4.05 13.56 6.00
C LEU A 603 -4.01 12.93 7.40
N ARG A 604 -3.12 11.95 7.62
CA ARG A 604 -2.92 11.32 8.94
C ARG A 604 -2.10 12.13 9.94
N SER A 605 -1.48 13.24 9.53
CA SER A 605 -0.66 14.03 10.43
C SER A 605 -1.52 14.70 11.50
N SER A 606 -1.02 14.75 12.74
CA SER A 606 -1.74 15.39 13.84
C SER A 606 -1.94 16.90 13.65
N ILE A 607 -1.15 17.50 12.75
CA ILE A 607 -1.21 18.92 12.40
C ILE A 607 -1.84 19.17 11.01
N PHE A 608 -2.54 18.21 10.40
CA PHE A 608 -3.19 18.39 9.10
C PHE A 608 -4.07 19.66 9.05
N ASP A 609 -4.82 19.92 10.12
CA ASP A 609 -5.67 21.12 10.23
C ASP A 609 -4.90 22.43 10.25
N ASP A 610 -3.62 22.39 10.66
CA ASP A 610 -2.71 23.55 10.72
C ASP A 610 -1.91 23.74 9.42
N MET A 611 -2.06 22.84 8.44
CA MET A 611 -1.39 22.92 7.14
C MET A 611 -2.20 23.74 6.13
N MET A 612 -1.51 24.45 5.24
CA MET A 612 -2.02 24.85 3.92
C MET A 612 -1.22 24.07 2.87
N ILE A 613 -1.90 23.31 2.02
CA ILE A 613 -1.27 22.43 1.03
C ILE A 613 -1.35 23.10 -0.33
N TYR A 614 -0.20 23.48 -0.87
CA TYR A 614 -0.08 24.10 -2.20
C TYR A 614 0.28 23.02 -3.23
N LEU A 615 -0.70 22.63 -4.04
CA LEU A 615 -0.52 21.73 -5.16
C LEU A 615 -0.11 22.54 -6.39
N VAL A 616 1.16 22.45 -6.79
CA VAL A 616 1.71 23.25 -7.89
C VAL A 616 1.98 22.35 -9.09
N ASP A 617 1.07 22.37 -10.06
CA ASP A 617 1.15 21.60 -11.31
C ASP A 617 2.10 22.26 -12.31
N ASP A 618 3.17 21.55 -12.63
CA ASP A 618 4.16 21.91 -13.63
C ASP A 618 3.72 21.47 -15.03
N GLY A 619 2.50 21.84 -15.43
CA GLY A 619 1.97 21.56 -16.77
C GLY A 619 1.72 20.08 -17.06
N SER A 620 1.00 19.37 -16.17
CA SER A 620 0.62 17.97 -16.41
C SER A 620 -0.26 17.84 -17.65
N THR A 621 -0.05 16.74 -18.37
CA THR A 621 -0.74 16.37 -19.61
C THR A 621 -1.66 15.17 -19.44
N ASP A 622 -1.49 14.36 -18.39
CA ASP A 622 -2.38 13.23 -18.17
C ASP A 622 -3.72 13.70 -17.53
N PRO A 623 -4.88 13.29 -18.08
CA PRO A 623 -6.18 13.67 -17.54
C PRO A 623 -6.40 13.24 -16.09
N GLY A 624 -5.80 12.12 -15.68
CA GLY A 624 -5.91 11.58 -14.33
C GLY A 624 -5.39 12.55 -13.28
N THR A 625 -4.18 13.08 -13.46
CA THR A 625 -3.59 14.08 -12.56
C THR A 625 -4.42 15.34 -12.47
N LEU A 626 -4.90 15.86 -13.60
CA LEU A 626 -5.72 17.07 -13.61
C LEU A 626 -7.04 16.86 -12.85
N LYS A 627 -7.72 15.72 -13.07
CA LYS A 627 -8.91 15.33 -12.31
C LYS A 627 -8.60 15.22 -10.81
N THR A 628 -7.49 14.57 -10.43
CA THR A 628 -7.09 14.43 -9.01
C THR A 628 -6.80 15.78 -8.33
N ILE A 629 -6.06 16.68 -8.98
CA ILE A 629 -5.75 18.00 -8.41
C ILE A 629 -7.03 18.78 -8.13
N LYS A 630 -7.94 18.81 -9.12
CA LYS A 630 -9.21 19.50 -8.97
C LYS A 630 -10.07 18.88 -7.87
N TRP A 631 -10.13 17.55 -7.84
CA TRP A 631 -10.85 16.81 -6.80
C TRP A 631 -10.33 17.13 -5.39
N LEU A 632 -9.01 17.19 -5.18
CA LEU A 632 -8.44 17.56 -3.87
C LEU A 632 -8.79 19.01 -3.47
N GLU A 633 -8.74 19.95 -4.41
CA GLU A 633 -9.14 21.35 -4.16
C GLU A 633 -10.62 21.48 -3.77
N ASP A 634 -11.50 20.71 -4.42
CA ASP A 634 -12.94 20.79 -4.18
C ASP A 634 -13.38 20.17 -2.86
N HIS A 635 -12.60 19.21 -2.32
CA HIS A 635 -12.97 18.47 -1.11
C HIS A 635 -12.27 18.96 0.17
N TYR A 636 -11.15 19.69 0.07
CA TYR A 636 -10.35 20.08 1.23
C TYR A 636 -10.12 21.60 1.27
N ASP A 637 -10.63 22.25 2.32
CA ASP A 637 -10.56 23.70 2.50
C ASP A 637 -9.14 24.23 2.76
N ASN A 638 -8.19 23.35 3.05
CA ASN A 638 -6.77 23.64 3.22
C ASN A 638 -5.92 23.26 2.00
N VAL A 639 -6.53 23.07 0.83
CA VAL A 639 -5.82 22.84 -0.44
C VAL A 639 -5.96 24.05 -1.36
N LYS A 640 -4.84 24.49 -1.93
CA LYS A 640 -4.79 25.50 -2.99
C LYS A 640 -4.00 24.97 -4.18
N THR A 641 -4.45 25.29 -5.38
CA THR A 641 -3.81 24.83 -6.60
C THR A 641 -3.21 25.98 -7.41
N TYR A 642 -2.13 25.69 -8.13
CA TYR A 642 -1.60 26.55 -9.19
C TYR A 642 -1.15 25.68 -10.35
N ARG A 643 -1.45 26.11 -11.58
CA ARG A 643 -1.08 25.39 -12.79
C ARG A 643 -0.30 26.28 -13.76
N PHE A 644 0.85 25.80 -14.19
CA PHE A 644 1.55 26.34 -15.35
C PHE A 644 0.83 25.92 -16.64
N SER A 645 0.66 26.86 -17.56
CA SER A 645 -0.07 26.65 -18.83
C SER A 645 0.81 26.11 -19.96
N ASP A 646 2.14 26.14 -19.78
CA ASP A 646 3.10 25.57 -20.72
C ASP A 646 3.44 24.11 -20.37
N THR A 647 4.29 23.48 -21.18
CA THR A 647 4.79 22.13 -20.90
C THR A 647 5.69 22.13 -19.67
N GLY A 648 5.78 20.99 -18.99
CA GLY A 648 6.60 20.85 -17.78
C GLY A 648 8.04 21.32 -17.95
N SER A 649 8.56 21.94 -16.89
CA SER A 649 9.90 22.54 -16.85
C SER A 649 11.02 21.49 -16.83
N GLY A 650 10.67 20.23 -16.59
CA GLY A 650 11.59 19.11 -16.57
C GLY A 650 12.34 18.94 -15.25
N SER A 651 11.93 19.64 -14.18
CA SER A 651 12.32 19.37 -12.78
C SER A 651 11.29 19.91 -11.78
N ALA A 652 11.38 19.48 -10.51
CA ALA A 652 10.50 20.00 -9.45
C ALA A 652 10.85 21.44 -9.00
N SER A 653 11.84 22.11 -9.62
CA SER A 653 12.34 23.41 -9.13
C SER A 653 11.32 24.52 -9.31
N ARG A 654 10.81 24.68 -10.53
CA ARG A 654 9.84 25.72 -10.89
C ARG A 654 8.58 25.65 -10.02
N PRO A 655 7.94 24.47 -9.84
CA PRO A 655 6.78 24.37 -8.95
C PRO A 655 7.13 24.61 -7.46
N ARG A 656 8.31 24.18 -6.98
CA ARG A 656 8.73 24.48 -5.59
C ARG A 656 8.91 25.98 -5.36
N ASN A 657 9.61 26.67 -6.26
CA ASN A 657 9.82 28.12 -6.18
C ASN A 657 8.48 28.87 -6.20
N LYS A 658 7.58 28.49 -7.11
CA LYS A 658 6.22 29.07 -7.17
C LYS A 658 5.42 28.78 -5.91
N GLY A 659 5.53 27.59 -5.32
CA GLY A 659 4.87 27.28 -4.04
C GLY A 659 5.32 28.19 -2.90
N VAL A 660 6.62 28.50 -2.80
CA VAL A 660 7.14 29.44 -1.79
C VAL A 660 6.59 30.85 -2.03
N GLU A 661 6.58 31.31 -3.28
CA GLU A 661 6.02 32.61 -3.68
C GLU A 661 4.55 32.75 -3.29
N LEU A 662 3.76 31.69 -3.45
CA LEU A 662 2.32 31.68 -3.12
C LEU A 662 2.04 31.56 -1.63
N SER A 663 2.98 31.00 -0.85
CA SER A 663 2.80 30.73 0.57
C SER A 663 2.86 31.99 1.43
N VAL A 664 1.98 32.04 2.43
CA VAL A 664 1.89 33.16 3.41
C VAL A 664 2.10 32.69 4.84
N GLU A 665 2.08 31.38 5.04
CA GLU A 665 2.20 30.71 6.33
C GLU A 665 3.61 30.93 6.92
N PRO A 666 3.75 31.04 8.25
CA PRO A 666 5.04 31.35 8.88
C PRO A 666 6.11 30.26 8.68
N TYR A 667 5.71 29.03 8.38
CA TYR A 667 6.62 27.91 8.14
C TYR A 667 6.34 27.24 6.80
N VAL A 668 7.37 26.67 6.20
CA VAL A 668 7.32 25.99 4.88
C VAL A 668 7.99 24.63 4.95
N THR A 669 7.41 23.64 4.27
CA THR A 669 8.03 22.34 3.97
C THR A 669 7.65 21.90 2.55
N TYR A 670 8.26 20.80 2.10
CA TYR A 670 8.04 20.23 0.77
C TYR A 670 7.73 18.73 0.89
N LEU A 671 6.88 18.22 0.02
CA LEU A 671 6.66 16.79 -0.14
C LEU A 671 6.38 16.46 -1.61
N ASP A 672 7.14 15.54 -2.18
CA ASP A 672 6.93 15.10 -3.56
C ASP A 672 5.77 14.08 -3.64
N PRO A 673 4.97 14.06 -4.74
CA PRO A 673 3.79 13.20 -4.86
C PRO A 673 4.04 11.70 -4.62
N ASP A 674 5.23 11.20 -4.94
CA ASP A 674 5.62 9.80 -4.80
C ASP A 674 6.29 9.45 -3.46
N ASN A 675 6.46 10.44 -2.59
CA ASN A 675 7.02 10.27 -1.26
C ASN A 675 5.91 10.35 -0.20
N GLU A 676 6.27 9.97 1.01
CA GLU A 676 5.32 9.79 2.11
C GLU A 676 5.89 10.42 3.38
N ALA A 677 5.14 11.33 4.01
CA ALA A 677 5.49 11.87 5.32
C ALA A 677 5.19 10.84 6.42
N ILE A 678 6.15 10.64 7.32
CA ILE A 678 6.09 9.59 8.35
C ILE A 678 6.44 10.13 9.73
N ASN A 679 6.17 9.33 10.76
CA ASN A 679 6.46 9.59 12.18
C ASN A 679 5.81 10.85 12.75
N ASP A 680 4.76 11.36 12.10
CA ASP A 680 4.23 12.71 12.34
C ASP A 680 5.35 13.77 12.32
N GLY A 681 6.35 13.55 11.47
CA GLY A 681 7.65 14.20 11.54
C GLY A 681 7.56 15.71 11.36
N TYR A 682 6.66 16.20 10.51
CA TYR A 682 6.44 17.64 10.36
C TYR A 682 5.89 18.29 11.63
N ALA A 683 5.01 17.61 12.38
CA ALA A 683 4.55 18.10 13.68
C ALA A 683 5.72 18.22 14.66
N VAL A 684 6.57 17.19 14.72
CA VAL A 684 7.76 17.17 15.59
C VAL A 684 8.73 18.29 15.23
N LEU A 685 9.05 18.47 13.95
CA LEU A 685 9.96 19.52 13.51
C LEU A 685 9.39 20.92 13.77
N LEU A 686 8.10 21.12 13.49
CA LEU A 686 7.40 22.38 13.73
C LEU A 686 7.38 22.75 15.22
N ASP A 687 7.10 21.79 16.10
CA ASP A 687 7.14 21.99 17.55
C ASP A 687 8.53 22.42 18.03
N LYS A 688 9.59 21.75 17.56
CA LYS A 688 10.97 22.10 17.91
C LYS A 688 11.38 23.48 17.39
N LEU A 689 10.91 23.85 16.20
CA LEU A 689 11.24 25.14 15.60
C LEU A 689 10.50 26.29 16.29
N LYS A 690 9.25 26.10 16.69
CA LYS A 690 8.43 27.09 17.40
C LYS A 690 9.12 27.53 18.70
N GLY A 691 9.25 28.85 18.88
CA GLY A 691 9.90 29.44 20.05
C GLY A 691 11.43 29.30 20.12
N SER A 692 12.07 28.70 19.11
CA SER A 692 13.54 28.63 19.02
C SER A 692 14.12 29.76 18.17
N GLU A 693 15.42 30.03 18.33
CA GLU A 693 16.19 30.96 17.49
C GLU A 693 16.66 30.33 16.16
N ALA A 694 16.32 29.06 15.91
CA ALA A 694 16.70 28.37 14.69
C ALA A 694 15.88 28.86 13.48
N ASP A 695 16.51 28.87 12.31
CA ASP A 695 15.89 29.27 11.05
C ASP A 695 15.17 28.09 10.37
N PHE A 696 15.59 26.86 10.68
CA PHE A 696 14.91 25.63 10.25
C PHE A 696 15.20 24.46 11.21
N ALA A 697 14.35 23.44 11.15
CA ALA A 697 14.55 22.14 11.76
C ALA A 697 14.59 21.06 10.69
N VAL A 698 15.47 20.07 10.82
CA VAL A 698 15.67 19.00 9.83
C VAL A 698 15.80 17.64 10.53
N GLY A 699 15.18 16.62 9.94
CA GLY A 699 15.27 15.24 10.40
C GLY A 699 16.11 14.33 9.51
N THR A 700 15.90 13.02 9.67
CA THR A 700 16.48 11.98 8.82
C THR A 700 15.46 11.53 7.75
N ILE A 701 15.88 10.64 6.85
CA ILE A 701 15.01 10.07 5.82
C ILE A 701 15.12 8.55 5.81
N LEU A 702 14.03 7.85 5.50
CA LEU A 702 14.09 6.44 5.13
C LEU A 702 14.24 6.34 3.61
N LYS A 703 15.28 5.67 3.14
CA LYS A 703 15.45 5.33 1.73
C LYS A 703 15.19 3.85 1.52
N VAL A 704 14.35 3.53 0.53
CA VAL A 704 14.17 2.16 0.02
C VAL A 704 14.70 2.11 -1.41
N ALA A 705 15.62 1.19 -1.70
CA ALA A 705 16.26 1.06 -3.01
C ALA A 705 16.77 -0.37 -3.25
N ALA A 706 16.94 -0.75 -4.51
CA ALA A 706 17.65 -1.96 -4.90
C ALA A 706 19.13 -1.95 -4.45
N PRO A 707 19.75 -3.14 -4.33
CA PRO A 707 19.14 -4.46 -4.50
C PRO A 707 18.51 -5.00 -3.20
N SER A 708 18.69 -4.34 -2.06
CA SER A 708 18.24 -4.88 -0.78
C SER A 708 16.74 -4.67 -0.52
N TYR A 709 16.16 -3.58 -1.03
CA TYR A 709 14.79 -3.15 -0.74
C TYR A 709 14.47 -3.05 0.76
N GLU A 710 15.52 -2.96 1.58
CA GLU A 710 15.43 -2.74 3.01
C GLU A 710 15.45 -1.24 3.29
N PRO A 711 14.63 -0.75 4.23
CA PRO A 711 14.66 0.66 4.62
C PRO A 711 16.00 1.00 5.27
N MET A 712 16.66 2.02 4.73
CA MET A 712 17.91 2.58 5.26
C MET A 712 17.66 3.99 5.77
N VAL A 713 17.97 4.24 7.05
CA VAL A 713 17.96 5.60 7.60
C VAL A 713 19.17 6.35 7.05
N LEU A 714 18.95 7.40 6.26
CA LEU A 714 19.99 8.34 5.88
C LEU A 714 20.00 9.48 6.91
N THR A 715 21.05 9.46 7.73
CA THR A 715 21.26 10.44 8.80
C THR A 715 22.50 11.26 8.51
N PRO A 716 22.41 12.60 8.53
CA PRO A 716 23.59 13.43 8.53
C PRO A 716 24.27 13.29 9.90
N SER A 717 25.61 13.33 9.95
CA SER A 717 26.38 13.12 11.18
C SER A 717 26.36 14.31 12.16
N TYR A 718 25.21 14.97 12.32
CA TYR A 718 24.98 16.08 13.25
C TYR A 718 24.67 15.59 14.65
N ARG A 719 24.89 16.45 15.65
CA ARG A 719 24.40 16.20 17.02
C ARG A 719 22.94 16.57 17.10
N GLU A 720 22.15 15.77 17.81
CA GLU A 720 20.75 16.06 18.06
C GLU A 720 20.58 17.36 18.88
N GLY A 721 19.62 18.18 18.50
CA GLY A 721 19.32 19.48 19.11
C GLY A 721 19.76 20.69 18.27
N LEU A 722 19.84 21.84 18.94
CA LEU A 722 20.19 23.12 18.33
C LEU A 722 21.70 23.18 17.99
N SER A 723 22.02 23.59 16.76
CA SER A 723 23.35 24.01 16.35
C SER A 723 23.33 25.47 15.91
N SER A 724 24.21 26.27 16.49
CA SER A 724 24.38 27.70 16.20
C SER A 724 25.43 27.99 15.13
N ASP A 725 25.96 26.96 14.47
CA ASP A 725 26.99 27.12 13.44
C ASP A 725 26.77 26.12 12.27
N PRO A 726 25.70 26.33 11.47
CA PRO A 726 25.35 25.41 10.41
C PRO A 726 26.45 25.34 9.33
N ARG A 727 27.16 26.44 9.07
CA ARG A 727 28.30 26.49 8.13
C ARG A 727 29.39 25.49 8.51
N ASN A 728 29.85 25.51 9.76
CA ASN A 728 30.90 24.58 10.19
C ASN A 728 30.39 23.13 10.25
N GLU A 729 29.12 22.92 10.55
CA GLU A 729 28.51 21.58 10.47
C GLU A 729 28.53 21.03 9.04
N LEU A 730 28.17 21.82 8.03
CA LEU A 730 28.26 21.43 6.61
C LEU A 730 29.69 21.09 6.19
N ILE A 731 30.66 21.92 6.59
CA ILE A 731 32.08 21.69 6.27
C ILE A 731 32.59 20.41 6.95
N ARG A 732 32.24 20.20 8.22
CA ARG A 732 32.63 19.02 9.01
C ARG A 732 32.08 17.73 8.42
N THR A 733 30.89 17.78 7.83
CA THR A 733 30.29 16.62 7.15
C THR A 733 30.70 16.51 5.69
N ASN A 734 31.73 17.23 5.24
CA ASN A 734 32.19 17.23 3.85
C ASN A 734 31.06 17.49 2.85
N PHE A 735 30.19 18.45 3.14
CA PHE A 735 29.05 18.81 2.29
C PHE A 735 28.12 17.62 2.00
N LEU A 736 27.88 16.75 2.99
CA LEU A 736 26.79 15.78 2.90
C LEU A 736 25.46 16.55 2.95
N GLY A 737 24.71 16.45 1.85
CA GLY A 737 23.38 17.04 1.73
C GLY A 737 22.33 16.28 2.54
N GLN A 738 21.21 16.94 2.80
CA GLN A 738 20.01 16.29 3.32
C GLN A 738 18.80 16.71 2.48
N SER A 739 17.78 15.85 2.42
CA SER A 739 16.55 16.15 1.68
C SER A 739 15.80 17.31 2.34
N VAL A 740 15.46 18.31 1.52
CA VAL A 740 14.63 19.46 1.92
C VAL A 740 13.21 19.05 2.32
N GLN A 741 12.75 17.88 1.87
CA GLN A 741 11.47 17.30 2.27
C GLN A 741 11.49 16.77 3.72
N ALA A 742 12.67 16.64 4.33
CA ALA A 742 12.84 16.30 5.74
C ALA A 742 13.03 17.53 6.64
N ALA A 743 12.69 18.73 6.16
CA ALA A 743 12.88 19.97 6.88
C ALA A 743 11.58 20.79 7.00
N VAL A 744 11.45 21.51 8.11
CA VAL A 744 10.49 22.61 8.28
C VAL A 744 11.30 23.89 8.44
N LEU A 745 11.02 24.89 7.62
CA LEU A 745 11.78 26.14 7.54
C LEU A 745 10.91 27.31 7.96
N ARG A 746 11.51 28.35 8.52
CA ARG A 746 10.83 29.65 8.67
C ARG A 746 10.71 30.32 7.29
N ARG A 747 9.53 30.81 6.95
CA ARG A 747 9.31 31.53 5.68
C ARG A 747 10.15 32.81 5.60
N GLU A 748 10.25 33.55 6.70
CA GLU A 748 11.08 34.76 6.80
C GLU A 748 12.56 34.49 6.48
N PHE A 749 13.08 33.31 6.82
CA PHE A 749 14.45 32.92 6.51
C PHE A 749 14.62 32.69 5.00
N LEU A 750 13.67 32.01 4.36
CA LEU A 750 13.67 31.82 2.91
C LEU A 750 13.58 33.16 2.17
N GLU A 751 12.72 34.08 2.62
CA GLU A 751 12.59 35.42 2.06
C GLU A 751 13.86 36.25 2.23
N ALA A 752 14.45 36.27 3.43
CA ALA A 752 15.66 37.05 3.70
C ALA A 752 16.89 36.52 2.95
N SER A 753 16.97 35.20 2.75
CA SER A 753 18.11 34.55 2.10
C SER A 753 17.98 34.46 0.57
N GLN A 754 16.77 34.64 0.02
CA GLN A 754 16.48 34.55 -1.41
C GLN A 754 16.93 33.20 -2.03
N ILE A 755 16.90 32.13 -1.24
CA ILE A 755 17.26 30.78 -1.71
C ILE A 755 16.15 30.26 -2.63
N GLN A 756 16.55 29.76 -3.80
CA GLN A 756 15.64 29.21 -4.80
C GLN A 756 16.23 27.91 -5.39
N ASN A 757 15.36 27.00 -5.82
CA ASN A 757 15.79 25.83 -6.56
C ASN A 757 16.19 26.26 -7.98
N VAL A 758 17.33 25.79 -8.48
CA VAL A 758 17.79 26.07 -9.85
C VAL A 758 16.84 25.40 -10.83
N GLU A 759 16.12 26.19 -11.63
CA GLU A 759 15.14 25.67 -12.57
C GLU A 759 15.77 24.75 -13.62
N ARG A 760 15.04 23.69 -13.98
CA ARG A 760 15.42 22.68 -15.00
C ARG A 760 16.61 21.80 -14.61
N ALA A 761 17.27 22.05 -13.48
CA ALA A 761 18.43 21.27 -13.03
C ALA A 761 18.01 19.92 -12.40
N VAL A 762 18.95 18.97 -12.32
CA VAL A 762 18.82 17.73 -11.54
C VAL A 762 19.74 17.85 -10.32
N GLY A 763 19.31 17.35 -9.15
CA GLY A 763 20.08 17.48 -7.89
C GLY A 763 19.91 18.84 -7.19
N GLN A 764 18.92 19.62 -7.61
CA GLN A 764 18.60 20.96 -7.10
C GLN A 764 18.41 21.03 -5.57
N ASP A 765 17.92 19.95 -4.95
CA ASP A 765 17.71 19.82 -3.52
C ASP A 765 19.02 19.86 -2.72
N THR A 766 20.09 19.30 -3.27
CA THR A 766 21.41 19.28 -2.65
C THR A 766 22.00 20.68 -2.54
N LEU A 767 21.94 21.45 -3.63
CA LEU A 767 22.40 22.85 -3.63
C LEU A 767 21.52 23.72 -2.71
N PHE A 768 20.19 23.54 -2.77
CA PHE A 768 19.26 24.24 -1.88
C PHE A 768 19.63 24.01 -0.42
N TYR A 769 19.92 22.76 -0.04
CA TYR A 769 20.36 22.43 1.32
C TYR A 769 21.70 23.06 1.70
N TYR A 770 22.68 23.11 0.78
CA TYR A 770 23.94 23.82 1.04
C TYR A 770 23.68 25.30 1.30
N GLU A 771 22.83 25.94 0.51
CA GLU A 771 22.47 27.33 0.71
C GLU A 771 21.73 27.55 2.04
N MET A 772 20.85 26.64 2.45
CA MET A 772 20.23 26.69 3.78
C MET A 772 21.29 26.72 4.89
N MET A 773 22.25 25.79 4.84
CA MET A 773 23.32 25.68 5.84
C MET A 773 24.30 26.87 5.81
N LEU A 774 24.54 27.47 4.65
CA LEU A 774 25.48 28.59 4.50
C LEU A 774 24.85 29.96 4.82
N ASN A 775 23.52 30.06 4.84
CA ASN A 775 22.79 31.30 5.13
C ASN A 775 22.13 31.32 6.53
N ALA A 776 21.84 30.16 7.12
CA ALA A 776 21.18 30.10 8.43
C ALA A 776 22.11 30.52 9.57
N ARG A 777 21.54 31.14 10.59
CA ARG A 777 22.18 31.47 11.87
C ARG A 777 22.26 30.23 12.77
N ALA A 778 21.17 29.46 12.81
CA ALA A 778 21.08 28.25 13.60
C ALA A 778 20.07 27.27 12.99
N PHE A 779 20.25 25.98 13.27
CA PHE A 779 19.30 24.94 12.87
C PHE A 779 19.11 23.91 13.98
N ILE A 780 18.00 23.18 13.94
CA ILE A 780 17.74 22.06 14.85
C ILE A 780 17.82 20.75 14.07
N PHE A 781 18.62 19.81 14.56
CA PHE A 781 18.63 18.45 14.06
C PHE A 781 17.82 17.52 14.96
N VAL A 782 16.94 16.71 14.37
CA VAL A 782 16.17 15.67 15.08
C VAL A 782 16.53 14.32 14.46
N ASN A 783 16.94 13.33 15.27
CA ASN A 783 17.26 12.01 14.74
C ASN A 783 15.99 11.16 14.53
N LEU A 784 15.11 11.63 13.66
CA LEU A 784 13.80 11.04 13.35
C LEU A 784 13.58 11.03 11.83
N PRO A 785 13.22 9.88 11.23
CA PRO A 785 12.85 9.87 9.82
C PRO A 785 11.55 10.62 9.57
N ILE A 786 11.59 11.61 8.67
CA ILE A 786 10.47 12.53 8.42
C ILE A 786 9.65 12.14 7.20
N HIS A 787 10.31 11.58 6.18
CA HIS A 787 9.64 11.01 5.01
C HIS A 787 10.37 9.77 4.51
N VAL A 788 9.68 9.03 3.64
CA VAL A 788 10.22 7.90 2.89
C VAL A 788 10.52 8.33 1.45
N TYR A 789 11.74 8.02 1.00
CA TYR A 789 12.19 8.14 -0.37
C TYR A 789 12.26 6.76 -1.04
N TYR A 790 11.42 6.56 -2.05
CA TYR A 790 11.35 5.34 -2.86
C TYR A 790 12.19 5.52 -4.13
N ALA A 791 13.36 4.88 -4.19
CA ALA A 791 14.32 5.12 -5.27
C ALA A 791 13.91 4.45 -6.60
N GLU A 792 13.23 3.31 -6.54
CA GLU A 792 12.76 2.60 -7.73
C GLU A 792 11.37 3.07 -8.12
N ARG A 793 11.26 3.60 -9.34
CA ARG A 793 10.00 3.99 -9.97
C ARG A 793 10.13 3.87 -11.49
N ALA A 794 9.12 3.27 -12.12
CA ALA A 794 8.89 3.39 -13.55
C ALA A 794 8.70 4.88 -13.91
N GLY A 795 9.40 5.35 -14.96
CA GLY A 795 9.27 6.73 -15.47
C GLY A 795 9.97 7.83 -14.67
N SER A 796 10.86 7.50 -13.71
CA SER A 796 11.66 8.52 -12.99
C SER A 796 12.73 9.14 -13.88
N ALA A 797 12.80 10.48 -13.94
CA ALA A 797 13.81 11.23 -14.68
C ALA A 797 15.27 10.99 -14.21
N VAL A 798 15.46 10.38 -13.02
CA VAL A 798 16.79 10.02 -12.48
C VAL A 798 17.22 8.60 -12.89
N ASN A 799 16.31 7.84 -13.50
CA ASN A 799 16.55 6.48 -13.98
C ASN A 799 16.77 6.45 -15.51
N ASP A 800 16.35 7.49 -16.23
CA ASP A 800 16.60 7.67 -17.65
C ASP A 800 17.92 8.45 -17.88
N ILE A 801 19.03 7.71 -18.00
CA ILE A 801 20.38 8.30 -18.02
C ILE A 801 20.89 8.44 -19.45
N HIS A 802 20.75 9.65 -19.97
CA HIS A 802 21.18 10.08 -21.30
C HIS A 802 21.85 11.45 -21.22
N LYS A 803 22.38 11.97 -22.34
CA LYS A 803 23.04 13.29 -22.35
C LYS A 803 22.21 14.42 -21.68
N PRO A 804 20.87 14.50 -21.85
CA PRO A 804 20.06 15.52 -21.17
C PRO A 804 20.17 15.50 -19.63
N PHE A 805 20.39 14.34 -19.00
CA PHE A 805 20.61 14.25 -17.56
C PHE A 805 21.88 15.02 -17.13
N PHE A 806 22.97 14.84 -17.88
CA PHE A 806 24.24 15.52 -17.62
C PHE A 806 24.16 17.01 -17.96
N ASP A 807 23.45 17.38 -19.03
CA ASP A 807 23.21 18.80 -19.37
C ASP A 807 22.45 19.53 -18.26
N LYS A 808 21.42 18.90 -17.68
CA LYS A 808 20.71 19.44 -16.51
C LYS A 808 21.60 19.51 -15.26
N SER A 809 22.51 18.56 -15.10
CA SER A 809 23.49 18.58 -14.00
C SER A 809 24.49 19.72 -14.16
N LEU A 810 24.96 19.98 -15.37
CA LEU A 810 25.84 21.11 -15.68
C LEU A 810 25.20 22.47 -15.34
N LEU A 811 23.89 22.63 -15.58
CA LEU A 811 23.17 23.83 -15.15
C LEU A 811 23.22 24.03 -13.63
N LEU A 812 23.04 22.96 -12.85
CA LEU A 812 23.17 23.02 -11.39
C LEU A 812 24.59 23.39 -10.98
N GLU A 813 25.59 22.72 -11.57
CA GLU A 813 26.99 22.87 -11.20
C GLU A 813 27.53 24.29 -11.47
N LYS A 814 27.05 24.95 -12.54
CA LYS A 814 27.35 26.37 -12.82
C LYS A 814 26.90 27.28 -11.68
N GLU A 815 25.67 27.10 -11.20
CA GLU A 815 25.17 27.87 -10.05
C GLU A 815 25.87 27.45 -8.75
N GLN A 816 26.09 26.15 -8.51
CA GLN A 816 26.79 25.67 -7.32
C GLN A 816 28.17 26.30 -7.16
N VAL A 817 29.00 26.29 -8.21
CA VAL A 817 30.34 26.91 -8.19
C VAL A 817 30.24 28.39 -7.84
N LYS A 818 29.31 29.11 -8.47
CA LYS A 818 29.07 30.54 -8.20
C LYS A 818 28.70 30.77 -6.74
N ARG A 819 27.72 30.04 -6.19
CA ARG A 819 27.27 30.18 -4.79
C ARG A 819 28.36 29.81 -3.79
N LEU A 820 29.07 28.70 -4.01
CA LEU A 820 30.16 28.27 -3.12
C LEU A 820 31.32 29.27 -3.12
N ARG A 821 31.60 29.92 -4.27
CA ARG A 821 32.60 30.99 -4.37
C ARG A 821 32.16 32.24 -3.62
N GLU A 822 30.92 32.70 -3.84
CA GLU A 822 30.32 33.83 -3.12
C GLU A 822 30.36 33.64 -1.59
N LYS A 823 30.16 32.41 -1.12
CA LYS A 823 30.20 32.05 0.31
C LYS A 823 31.60 31.73 0.83
N GLY A 824 32.64 31.77 0.00
CA GLY A 824 34.03 31.50 0.39
C GLY A 824 34.28 30.08 0.87
N VAL A 825 33.60 29.09 0.29
CA VAL A 825 33.73 27.65 0.65
C VAL A 825 34.10 26.76 -0.54
N LEU A 826 34.25 27.33 -1.74
CA LEU A 826 34.57 26.57 -2.97
C LEU A 826 35.83 25.70 -2.83
N ASP A 827 36.94 26.25 -2.33
CA ASP A 827 38.19 25.48 -2.18
C ASP A 827 38.06 24.34 -1.16
N ILE A 828 37.24 24.54 -0.13
CA ILE A 828 36.94 23.50 0.86
C ILE A 828 36.10 22.40 0.22
N TYR A 829 35.10 22.74 -0.58
CA TYR A 829 34.29 21.77 -1.33
C TYR A 829 35.14 20.96 -2.31
N LYS A 830 36.01 21.62 -3.08
CA LYS A 830 36.96 20.98 -4.01
C LYS A 830 37.81 19.93 -3.29
N LYS A 831 38.37 20.30 -2.14
CA LYS A 831 39.24 19.43 -1.34
C LYS A 831 38.48 18.25 -0.73
N ASN A 832 37.26 18.48 -0.25
CA ASN A 832 36.59 17.52 0.64
C ASN A 832 35.50 16.68 -0.05
N ARG A 833 34.90 17.16 -1.15
CA ARG A 833 33.69 16.55 -1.74
C ARG A 833 33.77 16.30 -3.25
N LEU A 834 34.36 17.22 -4.03
CA LEU A 834 34.27 17.20 -5.50
C LEU A 834 34.66 15.85 -6.12
N GLN A 835 35.86 15.34 -5.82
CA GLN A 835 36.34 14.08 -6.41
C GLN A 835 35.39 12.91 -6.11
N GLY A 836 35.04 12.74 -4.82
CA GLY A 836 34.15 11.65 -4.40
C GLY A 836 32.74 11.78 -4.98
N PHE A 837 32.25 13.00 -5.25
CA PHE A 837 30.99 13.21 -5.92
C PHE A 837 31.06 12.88 -7.41
N VAL A 838 32.09 13.37 -8.12
CA VAL A 838 32.28 13.07 -9.55
C VAL A 838 32.39 11.56 -9.79
N ASP A 839 33.22 10.89 -9.00
CA ASP A 839 33.43 9.45 -9.13
C ASP A 839 32.20 8.65 -8.69
N GLY A 840 31.63 8.97 -7.52
CA GLY A 840 30.53 8.21 -6.94
C GLY A 840 29.15 8.49 -7.55
N TRP A 841 28.99 9.60 -8.27
CA TRP A 841 27.72 10.00 -8.88
C TRP A 841 27.80 10.03 -10.40
N TYR A 842 28.59 10.93 -10.99
CA TYR A 842 28.62 11.10 -12.44
C TYR A 842 29.24 9.91 -13.16
N ARG A 843 30.38 9.40 -12.68
CA ARG A 843 31.04 8.25 -13.30
C ARG A 843 30.22 6.96 -13.17
N GLU A 844 29.56 6.73 -12.03
CA GLU A 844 28.66 5.57 -11.87
C GLU A 844 27.44 5.67 -12.79
N LYS A 845 26.82 6.85 -12.92
CA LYS A 845 25.69 7.05 -13.85
C LYS A 845 26.12 6.90 -15.31
N LEU A 846 27.32 7.36 -15.67
CA LEU A 846 27.86 7.21 -17.03
C LEU A 846 27.96 5.75 -17.48
N LYS A 847 28.22 4.82 -16.54
CA LYS A 847 28.27 3.37 -16.83
C LYS A 847 26.93 2.79 -17.26
N LEU A 848 25.82 3.48 -16.96
CA LEU A 848 24.46 3.06 -17.33
C LEU A 848 24.09 3.47 -18.76
N VAL A 849 24.84 4.37 -19.39
CA VAL A 849 24.62 4.78 -20.78
C VAL A 849 25.12 3.67 -21.70
N ALA A 850 24.22 2.94 -22.35
CA ALA A 850 24.57 1.76 -23.15
C ALA A 850 25.33 2.11 -24.45
N ASP A 851 24.87 3.14 -25.17
CA ASP A 851 25.44 3.59 -26.45
C ASP A 851 26.80 4.28 -26.27
N GLU A 852 27.79 3.94 -27.10
CA GLU A 852 29.17 4.41 -26.94
C GLU A 852 29.35 5.88 -27.36
N ASP A 853 28.72 6.30 -28.45
CA ASP A 853 28.80 7.69 -28.94
C ASP A 853 28.10 8.65 -27.98
N GLU A 854 26.94 8.24 -27.45
CA GLU A 854 26.23 8.98 -26.42
C GLU A 854 27.04 9.03 -25.11
N ARG A 855 27.66 7.92 -24.70
CA ARG A 855 28.52 7.90 -23.51
C ARG A 855 29.68 8.88 -23.65
N LEU A 856 30.33 8.96 -24.81
CA LEU A 856 31.37 9.96 -25.08
C LEU A 856 30.82 11.40 -25.02
N ALA A 857 29.59 11.62 -25.50
CA ALA A 857 28.95 12.93 -25.39
C ALA A 857 28.62 13.31 -23.94
N CYS A 858 28.19 12.36 -23.11
CA CYS A 858 27.96 12.54 -21.68
C CYS A 858 29.28 12.82 -20.94
N ASP A 859 30.35 12.11 -21.30
CA ASP A 859 31.68 12.28 -20.70
C ASP A 859 32.23 13.71 -20.90
N ARG A 860 32.08 14.27 -22.11
CA ARG A 860 32.44 15.67 -22.38
C ARG A 860 31.70 16.68 -21.50
N VAL A 861 30.45 16.40 -21.15
CA VAL A 861 29.69 17.25 -20.22
C VAL A 861 30.25 17.16 -18.80
N ILE A 862 30.66 15.96 -18.37
CA ILE A 862 31.34 15.77 -17.08
C ILE A 862 32.68 16.53 -17.05
N GLU A 863 33.45 16.51 -18.14
CA GLU A 863 34.68 17.31 -18.26
C GLU A 863 34.39 18.81 -18.12
N GLU A 864 33.35 19.32 -18.79
CA GLU A 864 32.92 20.72 -18.64
C GLU A 864 32.57 21.03 -17.17
N ILE A 865 31.83 20.14 -16.49
CA ILE A 865 31.51 20.29 -15.06
C ILE A 865 32.78 20.41 -14.23
N VAL A 866 33.74 19.51 -14.40
CA VAL A 866 35.00 19.52 -13.64
C VAL A 866 35.79 20.82 -13.89
N LEU A 867 35.80 21.32 -15.13
CA LEU A 867 36.47 22.57 -15.48
C LEU A 867 35.88 23.81 -14.78
N LEU A 868 34.59 23.81 -14.43
CA LEU A 868 33.97 24.93 -13.69
C LEU A 868 34.62 25.15 -12.32
N TYR A 869 35.17 24.10 -11.73
CA TYR A 869 35.79 24.14 -10.40
C TYR A 869 37.24 24.62 -10.41
N ASN A 870 37.87 24.78 -11.58
CA ASN A 870 39.27 25.17 -11.66
C ASN A 870 39.54 26.64 -11.33
#